data_AF-A0A0D3FIT5-F1
#
_entry.id   AF-A0A0D3FIT5-F1
#
_cell.length_a   1.000
_cell.length_b   1.000
_cell.length_c   1.000
_cell.angle_alpha   90.00
_cell.angle_beta   90.00
_cell.angle_gamma   90.00
#
_symmetry.space_group_name_H-M   'P 1'
#
loop_
_entity.id
_entity.type
_entity.pdbx_description
1 polymer ?
#
loop_
_entity_poly.entity_id
_entity_poly.type
_entity_poly.pdbx_seq_one_letter_code
_entity_poly.pdbx_strand_id
1 'polypeptide(L)'
;MTKLYMLLLFLILRGTPHAASTTTAGDGLGSGSFSRMFSFGDSATDTGNGATVNPNSSSNVLPYGETFFGHPTGRYCDGRITVDFIAVGLGLPFLPPFLRGKTAEDFWHGANFAVGGATALSRDFFKEKGFDVTNIPPYSLDVQMEWFKGLLDSLATTDKERMEIMSKSLFLMGEIGGNDYGYLFTQNRSFTKEIKPLVPKVTAKIENAIKVLINLGAKMIVVPGVFPVGCLPHYLAMFQSKSAPEDYDAFGCIMWLNDFSEYRNCALKRMLQQIPRNPTVTILYGDYSNNILEIIRHPVIHGFKRETVLVPCFMNGNLCPDPSIYISWDGLHLTEAAYKFININMNMENARMTYIVKRRESSSLSSPTMIPVLFLLCAHSASAAANSGGGGHLATGAGGDDGFSCFTRMFSFGDSITDTGNSATISPNASFNRLPYGETFFGRPTGRYSDGRLIVDFLAERLELPFLTPFLRGRETAAAEDFRHGANFAVGGATALRREFFEEMGLDLTNIPPYSLDVQVEWFKNVLHSLASADKERKKIMSKSMFIMGEIGGNDYNQPFFQNRSFINEIKPLVPKVISKIENAIKVLIDLGAKTIIVPGNFPIGCVPGYLGMFRNKLSPKDYDVFGCIKWLNDFSEYHNHALKRMMHRIPHDPTITILYGDYYNTALEITRHPAIHGWLLFVSGFKREIVFVACYKGGNSSMNLCPDPSTHISWDGLHLAEAAYKFVAHHMLHGPYLLNRPYLLNDFMYY
;
A
#
# COMPACT_ATOMS: atom_id res chain seq x y z
N MET A 1 47.55 -21.69 45.44
CA MET A 1 47.72 -20.28 45.05
C MET A 1 46.54 -19.89 44.19
N THR A 2 45.76 -18.93 44.70
CA THR A 2 44.91 -17.96 43.98
C THR A 2 43.90 -18.53 42.95
N LYS A 3 42.73 -19.03 43.35
CA LYS A 3 41.50 -18.23 43.68
C LYS A 3 41.75 -16.90 44.40
N LEU A 4 42.04 -15.83 43.66
CA LEU A 4 42.00 -14.44 44.15
C LEU A 4 42.10 -13.42 43.00
N TYR A 5 41.07 -13.26 42.15
CA TYR A 5 41.03 -12.12 41.21
C TYR A 5 39.62 -11.68 40.76
N MET A 6 38.55 -12.03 41.49
CA MET A 6 37.18 -11.56 41.21
C MET A 6 36.46 -11.17 42.51
N LEU A 7 37.15 -10.45 43.40
CA LEU A 7 36.57 -9.92 44.64
C LEU A 7 37.20 -8.57 45.03
N LEU A 8 37.28 -7.64 44.07
CA LEU A 8 37.86 -6.31 44.32
C LEU A 8 37.22 -5.19 43.47
N LEU A 9 35.89 -5.20 43.40
CA LEU A 9 35.10 -4.03 42.96
C LEU A 9 33.72 -3.94 43.65
N PHE A 10 33.55 -4.64 44.78
CA PHE A 10 32.48 -4.41 45.74
C PHE A 10 33.12 -3.85 47.01
N LEU A 11 32.96 -2.53 47.24
CA LEU A 11 33.22 -1.75 48.47
C LEU A 11 34.08 -0.50 48.23
N ILE A 12 33.59 0.43 47.42
CA ILE A 12 33.78 1.86 47.65
C ILE A 12 32.43 2.56 47.42
N LEU A 13 31.94 3.23 48.49
CA LEU A 13 30.81 4.16 48.60
C LEU A 13 29.42 3.58 48.98
N ARG A 14 29.21 3.43 50.30
CA ARG A 14 27.94 3.74 50.96
C ARG A 14 28.13 4.99 51.84
N GLY A 15 27.25 5.99 51.69
CA GLY A 15 26.84 6.87 52.80
C GLY A 15 26.90 8.39 52.55
N THR A 16 25.84 8.98 51.98
CA THR A 16 24.99 10.06 52.55
C THR A 16 23.94 10.51 51.53
N PRO A 17 22.77 11.00 51.98
CA PRO A 17 21.50 10.81 51.28
C PRO A 17 21.25 11.88 50.23
N HIS A 18 20.89 11.49 49.01
CA HIS A 18 20.32 12.40 48.02
C HIS A 18 18.89 12.03 47.75
N ALA A 19 18.05 13.06 47.81
CA ALA A 19 16.60 13.04 47.71
C ALA A 19 16.10 12.19 46.54
N ALA A 20 14.99 11.51 46.78
CA ALA A 20 14.16 10.93 45.73
C ALA A 20 13.81 12.03 44.72
N SER A 21 14.47 12.03 43.56
CA SER A 21 13.97 12.77 42.41
C SER A 21 12.84 11.93 41.83
N THR A 22 11.62 12.30 42.18
CA THR A 22 10.44 12.10 41.34
C THR A 22 10.80 12.48 39.91
N THR A 23 11.02 11.48 39.05
CA THR A 23 11.02 11.69 37.61
C THR A 23 9.59 12.03 37.23
N THR A 24 9.35 13.31 37.09
CA THR A 24 8.17 13.92 36.50
C THR A 24 7.85 13.21 35.19
N ALA A 25 6.65 12.63 35.13
CA ALA A 25 5.99 12.23 33.92
C ALA A 25 6.13 13.34 32.88
N GLY A 26 6.79 13.05 31.76
CA GLY A 26 6.86 13.95 30.63
C GLY A 26 5.51 13.97 29.93
N ASP A 27 4.88 15.14 29.92
CA ASP A 27 3.61 15.43 29.28
C ASP A 27 3.59 15.02 27.80
N GLY A 28 2.61 14.18 27.46
CA GLY A 28 2.52 13.57 26.13
C GLY A 28 1.17 12.98 25.72
N LEU A 29 0.03 13.40 26.30
CA LEU A 29 -1.32 13.25 25.70
C LEU A 29 -2.27 14.07 26.58
N GLY A 30 -3.13 14.89 25.95
CA GLY A 30 -4.15 15.64 26.68
C GLY A 30 -4.90 14.73 27.63
N SER A 31 -4.80 15.01 28.92
CA SER A 31 -5.29 14.14 29.99
C SER A 31 -6.80 13.91 29.85
N GLY A 32 -7.14 12.72 29.37
CA GLY A 32 -8.42 12.09 29.58
C GLY A 32 -8.16 10.59 29.60
N SER A 33 -7.85 10.03 30.77
CA SER A 33 -7.79 8.58 30.95
C SER A 33 -9.10 7.99 30.45
N PHE A 34 -9.04 7.06 29.49
CA PHE A 34 -10.23 6.31 29.11
C PHE A 34 -10.76 5.61 30.36
N SER A 35 -12.04 5.80 30.65
CA SER A 35 -12.69 5.17 31.81
C SER A 35 -13.31 3.82 31.45
N ARG A 36 -13.53 3.62 30.14
CA ARG A 36 -14.30 2.52 29.56
C ARG A 36 -13.77 2.17 28.18
N MET A 37 -14.02 0.93 27.76
CA MET A 37 -13.80 0.50 26.39
C MET A 37 -14.95 -0.39 25.94
N PHE A 38 -15.48 -0.12 24.75
CA PHE A 38 -16.51 -0.93 24.12
C PHE A 38 -15.97 -1.53 22.83
N SER A 39 -16.20 -2.82 22.61
CA SER A 39 -15.73 -3.49 21.38
C SER A 39 -16.82 -4.26 20.65
N PHE A 40 -16.72 -4.27 19.33
CA PHE A 40 -17.54 -5.00 18.39
C PHE A 40 -16.64 -5.91 17.57
N GLY A 41 -17.20 -6.88 16.83
CA GLY A 41 -16.40 -7.71 15.93
C GLY A 41 -16.86 -9.15 15.83
N ASP A 42 -15.92 -10.01 15.42
CA ASP A 42 -16.12 -11.44 15.31
C ASP A 42 -15.22 -12.24 16.28
N SER A 43 -14.86 -13.47 15.92
CA SER A 43 -14.01 -14.36 16.73
C SER A 43 -12.63 -13.79 17.04
N ALA A 44 -12.07 -12.91 16.20
CA ALA A 44 -10.79 -12.29 16.47
C ALA A 44 -10.84 -11.24 17.61
N THR A 45 -12.03 -10.84 18.01
CA THR A 45 -12.27 -9.86 19.09
C THR A 45 -13.18 -10.43 20.20
N ASP A 46 -13.79 -11.60 20.02
CA ASP A 46 -14.71 -12.23 20.97
C ASP A 46 -14.01 -12.69 22.27
N THR A 47 -14.55 -12.26 23.41
CA THR A 47 -14.04 -12.59 24.76
C THR A 47 -14.90 -13.62 25.51
N GLY A 48 -15.91 -14.20 24.84
CA GLY A 48 -16.71 -15.31 25.35
C GLY A 48 -18.20 -15.27 25.03
N ASN A 49 -18.69 -14.36 24.17
CA ASN A 49 -20.09 -14.35 23.73
C ASN A 49 -20.39 -15.60 22.88
N GLY A 50 -19.51 -15.96 21.95
CA GLY A 50 -19.64 -17.15 21.11
C GLY A 50 -19.76 -18.44 21.93
N ALA A 51 -18.94 -18.57 22.98
CA ALA A 51 -19.02 -19.69 23.93
C ALA A 51 -20.27 -19.65 24.82
N THR A 52 -20.88 -18.47 25.01
CA THR A 52 -22.12 -18.34 25.79
C THR A 52 -23.34 -18.77 24.98
N VAL A 53 -23.38 -18.43 23.68
CA VAL A 53 -24.46 -18.85 22.77
C VAL A 53 -24.30 -20.30 22.29
N ASN A 54 -23.06 -20.77 22.18
CA ASN A 54 -22.74 -22.15 21.85
C ASN A 54 -21.76 -22.73 22.89
N PRO A 55 -22.27 -23.33 23.99
CA PRO A 55 -21.44 -23.95 25.02
C PRO A 55 -20.51 -25.06 24.50
N ASN A 56 -20.83 -25.65 23.34
CA ASN A 56 -20.05 -26.69 22.68
C ASN A 56 -19.02 -26.12 21.67
N SER A 57 -18.83 -24.79 21.62
CA SER A 57 -17.80 -24.16 20.80
C SER A 57 -16.41 -24.71 21.14
N SER A 58 -15.54 -24.87 20.13
CA SER A 58 -14.14 -25.25 20.34
C SER A 58 -13.42 -24.30 21.29
N SER A 59 -13.75 -22.99 21.23
CA SER A 59 -13.18 -21.97 22.11
C SER A 59 -13.53 -22.14 23.60
N ASN A 60 -14.45 -23.04 23.94
CA ASN A 60 -14.88 -23.33 25.31
C ASN A 60 -14.30 -24.65 25.87
N VAL A 61 -13.36 -25.28 25.16
CA VAL A 61 -12.68 -26.50 25.59
C VAL A 61 -11.15 -26.33 25.48
N LEU A 62 -10.40 -27.08 26.30
CA LEU A 62 -8.94 -27.10 26.17
C LEU A 62 -8.55 -27.62 24.77
N PRO A 63 -7.48 -27.08 24.15
CA PRO A 63 -6.45 -26.24 24.75
C PRO A 63 -6.66 -24.71 24.66
N TYR A 64 -7.86 -24.23 24.28
CA TYR A 64 -8.10 -22.78 24.22
C TYR A 64 -7.94 -22.12 25.61
N GLY A 65 -7.25 -20.99 25.66
CA GLY A 65 -6.96 -20.24 26.89
C GLY A 65 -5.79 -20.76 27.75
N GLU A 66 -5.09 -21.83 27.34
CA GLU A 66 -4.02 -22.45 28.13
C GLU A 66 -2.83 -21.53 28.46
N THR A 67 -2.42 -20.64 27.54
CA THR A 67 -1.17 -19.87 27.63
C THR A 67 -1.20 -18.83 28.74
N PHE A 68 -2.33 -18.15 28.95
CA PHE A 68 -2.45 -17.08 29.94
C PHE A 68 -3.51 -17.34 31.02
N PHE A 69 -4.67 -17.87 30.65
CA PHE A 69 -5.76 -18.09 31.60
C PHE A 69 -5.65 -19.44 32.31
N GLY A 70 -5.00 -20.43 31.67
CA GLY A 70 -4.92 -21.80 32.16
C GLY A 70 -6.24 -22.57 32.07
N HIS A 71 -7.27 -21.99 31.47
CA HIS A 71 -8.57 -22.60 31.22
C HIS A 71 -9.29 -21.90 30.05
N PRO A 72 -10.28 -22.55 29.41
CA PRO A 72 -11.08 -21.92 28.36
C PRO A 72 -11.84 -20.71 28.89
N THR A 73 -11.80 -19.60 28.14
CA THR A 73 -12.57 -18.39 28.43
C THR A 73 -13.64 -18.11 27.38
N GLY A 74 -13.59 -18.80 26.24
CA GLY A 74 -14.41 -18.55 25.05
C GLY A 74 -13.71 -17.72 23.97
N ARG A 75 -12.46 -17.27 24.20
CA ARG A 75 -11.60 -16.65 23.18
C ARG A 75 -11.13 -17.70 22.18
N TYR A 76 -11.11 -17.37 20.90
CA TYR A 76 -10.62 -18.23 19.83
C TYR A 76 -9.07 -18.14 19.73
N CYS A 77 -8.38 -18.39 20.84
CA CYS A 77 -6.94 -18.25 20.98
C CYS A 77 -6.44 -19.17 22.12
N ASP A 78 -5.15 -19.49 22.13
CA ASP A 78 -4.46 -20.12 23.27
C ASP A 78 -4.41 -19.21 24.50
N GLY A 79 -4.72 -17.92 24.39
CA GLY A 79 -4.77 -17.02 25.53
C GLY A 79 -5.45 -15.69 25.25
N ARG A 80 -4.73 -14.59 25.47
CA ARG A 80 -5.21 -13.22 25.25
C ARG A 80 -5.24 -12.86 23.76
N ILE A 81 -6.24 -12.08 23.38
CA ILE A 81 -6.38 -11.52 22.03
C ILE A 81 -6.15 -9.99 22.05
N THR A 82 -6.07 -9.32 20.89
CA THR A 82 -5.71 -7.89 20.81
C THR A 82 -6.51 -7.00 21.75
N VAL A 83 -7.82 -7.25 21.90
CA VAL A 83 -8.69 -6.46 22.79
C VAL A 83 -8.25 -6.48 24.26
N ASP A 84 -7.69 -7.60 24.72
CA ASP A 84 -7.22 -7.76 26.10
C ASP A 84 -5.96 -6.93 26.34
N PHE A 85 -5.05 -6.94 25.37
CA PHE A 85 -3.82 -6.15 25.45
C PHE A 85 -4.10 -4.64 25.39
N ILE A 86 -5.08 -4.22 24.57
CA ILE A 86 -5.53 -2.82 24.53
C ILE A 86 -6.12 -2.43 25.88
N ALA A 87 -7.05 -3.22 26.43
CA ALA A 87 -7.68 -2.92 27.71
C ALA A 87 -6.65 -2.76 28.84
N VAL A 88 -5.70 -3.70 28.96
CA VAL A 88 -4.61 -3.63 29.94
C VAL A 88 -3.71 -2.41 29.70
N GLY A 89 -3.38 -2.11 28.45
CA GLY A 89 -2.60 -0.92 28.08
C GLY A 89 -3.28 0.41 28.45
N LEU A 90 -4.61 0.42 28.53
CA LEU A 90 -5.40 1.56 28.99
C LEU A 90 -5.60 1.61 30.51
N GLY A 91 -5.10 0.62 31.26
CA GLY A 91 -5.35 0.47 32.70
C GLY A 91 -6.77 0.00 33.03
N LEU A 92 -7.48 -0.61 32.06
CA LEU A 92 -8.82 -1.16 32.23
C LEU A 92 -8.76 -2.68 32.51
N PRO A 93 -9.77 -3.24 33.21
CA PRO A 93 -9.93 -4.69 33.30
C PRO A 93 -10.24 -5.30 31.92
N PHE A 94 -10.07 -6.62 31.79
CA PHE A 94 -10.53 -7.32 30.58
C PHE A 94 -12.02 -7.09 30.36
N LEU A 95 -12.39 -6.84 29.11
CA LEU A 95 -13.78 -6.59 28.77
C LEU A 95 -14.63 -7.85 29.00
N PRO A 96 -15.70 -7.77 29.79
CA PRO A 96 -16.62 -8.88 29.93
C PRO A 96 -17.41 -9.08 28.63
N PRO A 97 -17.66 -10.34 28.21
CA PRO A 97 -18.58 -10.62 27.12
C PRO A 97 -20.00 -10.21 27.52
N PHE A 98 -20.66 -9.41 26.68
CA PHE A 98 -21.98 -8.84 26.90
C PHE A 98 -23.03 -9.88 27.38
N LEU A 99 -23.02 -11.09 26.82
CA LEU A 99 -24.01 -12.11 27.15
C LEU A 99 -23.80 -12.79 28.52
N ARG A 100 -22.67 -12.54 29.19
CA ARG A 100 -22.42 -13.08 30.54
C ARG A 100 -22.75 -12.09 31.67
N GLY A 101 -22.87 -10.80 31.37
CA GLY A 101 -23.27 -9.82 32.37
C GLY A 101 -24.75 -9.95 32.72
N LYS A 102 -25.07 -9.61 33.97
CA LYS A 102 -26.43 -9.72 34.54
C LYS A 102 -27.03 -8.36 34.84
N THR A 103 -26.18 -7.37 35.09
CA THR A 103 -26.54 -6.02 35.52
C THR A 103 -25.74 -4.98 34.74
N ALA A 104 -26.18 -3.72 34.75
CA ALA A 104 -25.45 -2.64 34.07
C ALA A 104 -24.08 -2.39 34.74
N GLU A 105 -23.99 -2.62 36.05
CA GLU A 105 -22.79 -2.49 36.86
C GLU A 105 -21.67 -3.45 36.43
N ASP A 106 -22.02 -4.63 35.92
CA ASP A 106 -21.04 -5.59 35.36
C ASP A 106 -20.24 -4.99 34.19
N PHE A 107 -20.80 -3.96 33.53
CA PHE A 107 -20.22 -3.28 32.38
C PHE A 107 -19.73 -1.87 32.71
N TRP A 108 -19.47 -1.58 33.99
CA TRP A 108 -19.03 -0.26 34.42
C TRP A 108 -17.76 0.21 33.70
N HIS A 109 -16.82 -0.70 33.40
CA HIS A 109 -15.59 -0.42 32.64
C HIS A 109 -15.71 -0.72 31.13
N GLY A 110 -16.92 -0.99 30.66
CA GLY A 110 -17.21 -1.30 29.27
C GLY A 110 -17.56 -2.77 29.04
N ALA A 111 -17.79 -3.12 27.78
CA ALA A 111 -18.33 -4.42 27.37
C ALA A 111 -17.80 -4.83 26.00
N ASN A 112 -17.75 -6.13 25.76
CA ASN A 112 -17.44 -6.69 24.46
C ASN A 112 -18.69 -7.33 23.83
N PHE A 113 -19.09 -6.82 22.67
CA PHE A 113 -20.24 -7.27 21.90
C PHE A 113 -19.86 -8.20 20.73
N ALA A 114 -18.57 -8.42 20.47
CA ALA A 114 -18.11 -9.30 19.40
C ALA A 114 -18.58 -10.74 19.61
N VAL A 115 -18.90 -11.45 18.53
CA VAL A 115 -19.37 -12.85 18.58
C VAL A 115 -18.67 -13.67 17.50
N GLY A 116 -18.14 -14.83 17.86
CA GLY A 116 -17.52 -15.76 16.90
C GLY A 116 -18.40 -16.05 15.68
N GLY A 117 -17.82 -15.88 14.49
CA GLY A 117 -18.50 -16.06 13.19
C GLY A 117 -19.42 -14.91 12.75
N ALA A 118 -19.51 -13.82 13.52
CA ALA A 118 -20.34 -12.68 13.16
C ALA A 118 -19.95 -12.06 11.81
N THR A 119 -20.96 -11.65 11.06
CA THR A 119 -20.84 -10.90 9.80
C THR A 119 -21.19 -9.43 10.00
N ALA A 120 -20.67 -8.55 9.14
CA ALA A 120 -21.11 -7.16 9.10
C ALA A 120 -22.57 -7.09 8.61
N LEU A 121 -22.88 -7.79 7.52
CA LEU A 121 -24.23 -7.89 6.95
C LEU A 121 -25.09 -8.87 7.74
N SER A 122 -26.41 -8.72 7.68
CA SER A 122 -27.34 -9.58 8.41
C SER A 122 -27.44 -10.97 7.80
N ARG A 123 -27.77 -11.97 8.62
CA ARG A 123 -28.09 -13.32 8.13
C ARG A 123 -29.23 -13.32 7.10
N ASP A 124 -30.22 -12.44 7.28
CA ASP A 124 -31.34 -12.29 6.34
C ASP A 124 -30.88 -11.76 4.98
N PHE A 125 -29.89 -10.85 4.94
CA PHE A 125 -29.30 -10.39 3.68
C PHE A 125 -28.73 -11.56 2.87
N PHE A 126 -28.00 -12.48 3.52
CA PHE A 126 -27.45 -13.66 2.84
C PHE A 126 -28.56 -14.59 2.34
N LYS A 127 -29.60 -14.80 3.16
CA LYS A 127 -30.77 -15.61 2.80
C LYS A 127 -31.51 -15.05 1.59
N GLU A 128 -31.74 -13.73 1.55
CA GLU A 128 -32.38 -13.03 0.41
C GLU A 128 -31.56 -13.14 -0.88
N LYS A 129 -30.23 -13.25 -0.76
CA LYS A 129 -29.33 -13.48 -1.90
C LYS A 129 -29.24 -14.94 -2.33
N GLY A 130 -29.94 -15.85 -1.65
CA GLY A 130 -29.93 -17.27 -1.96
C GLY A 130 -28.63 -17.98 -1.57
N PHE A 131 -27.90 -17.46 -0.59
CA PHE A 131 -26.74 -18.13 0.00
C PHE A 131 -27.17 -19.08 1.13
N ASP A 132 -26.36 -20.09 1.41
CA ASP A 132 -26.57 -20.96 2.57
C ASP A 132 -26.23 -20.20 3.85
N VAL A 133 -27.19 -20.18 4.79
CA VAL A 133 -27.10 -19.44 6.06
C VAL A 133 -27.08 -20.38 7.27
N THR A 134 -26.86 -21.67 7.05
CA THR A 134 -26.81 -22.70 8.11
C THR A 134 -25.72 -22.40 9.13
N ASN A 135 -24.54 -21.99 8.67
CA ASN A 135 -23.38 -21.73 9.52
C ASN A 135 -23.19 -20.24 9.87
N ILE A 136 -24.07 -19.36 9.39
CA ILE A 136 -24.00 -17.92 9.66
C ILE A 136 -24.78 -17.61 10.94
N PRO A 137 -24.13 -17.16 12.03
CA PRO A 137 -24.81 -16.84 13.27
C PRO A 137 -25.66 -15.56 13.13
N PRO A 138 -26.79 -15.44 13.85
CA PRO A 138 -27.68 -14.28 13.78
C PRO A 138 -27.17 -13.08 14.62
N TYR A 139 -25.86 -12.89 14.75
CA TYR A 139 -25.23 -11.87 15.61
C TYR A 139 -24.41 -10.87 14.79
N SER A 140 -25.03 -10.36 13.72
CA SER A 140 -24.37 -9.41 12.82
C SER A 140 -24.01 -8.10 13.52
N LEU A 141 -23.23 -7.24 12.86
CA LEU A 141 -22.84 -5.95 13.40
C LEU A 141 -24.04 -5.09 13.86
N ASP A 142 -25.19 -5.15 13.17
CA ASP A 142 -26.41 -4.47 13.62
C ASP A 142 -26.87 -4.93 15.00
N VAL A 143 -26.89 -6.24 15.22
CA VAL A 143 -27.31 -6.84 16.50
C VAL A 143 -26.37 -6.41 17.62
N GLN A 144 -25.06 -6.41 17.34
CA GLN A 144 -24.06 -5.93 18.31
C GLN A 144 -24.23 -4.45 18.63
N MET A 145 -24.57 -3.63 17.63
CA MET A 145 -24.86 -2.20 17.82
C MET A 145 -26.18 -1.97 18.58
N GLU A 146 -27.18 -2.84 18.41
CA GLU A 146 -28.43 -2.81 19.20
C GLU A 146 -28.17 -3.16 20.66
N TRP A 147 -27.39 -4.21 20.93
CA TRP A 147 -26.95 -4.55 22.29
C TRP A 147 -26.23 -3.38 22.96
N PHE A 148 -25.33 -2.73 22.23
CA PHE A 148 -24.63 -1.55 22.74
C PHE A 148 -25.59 -0.40 23.08
N LYS A 149 -26.55 -0.09 22.21
CA LYS A 149 -27.55 0.95 22.49
C LYS A 149 -28.37 0.64 23.73
N GLY A 150 -28.86 -0.61 23.86
CA GLY A 150 -29.62 -1.03 25.04
C GLY A 150 -28.80 -0.98 26.33
N LEU A 151 -27.51 -1.35 26.27
CA LEU A 151 -26.62 -1.20 27.41
C LEU A 151 -26.38 0.27 27.76
N LEU A 152 -26.15 1.12 26.76
CA LEU A 152 -25.95 2.55 26.97
C LEU A 152 -27.17 3.21 27.61
N ASP A 153 -28.38 2.80 27.24
CA ASP A 153 -29.64 3.25 27.86
C ASP A 153 -29.78 2.77 29.31
N SER A 154 -29.19 1.61 29.64
CA SER A 154 -29.18 1.08 31.01
C SER A 154 -28.11 1.76 31.89
N LEU A 155 -26.99 2.20 31.29
CA LEU A 155 -25.89 2.86 31.99
C LEU A 155 -26.12 4.37 32.19
N ALA A 156 -26.97 5.00 31.37
CA ALA A 156 -27.21 6.43 31.40
C ALA A 156 -28.71 6.74 31.36
N THR A 157 -29.17 7.42 32.41
CA THR A 157 -30.57 7.90 32.52
C THR A 157 -30.75 9.30 31.93
N THR A 158 -29.65 10.01 31.68
CA THR A 158 -29.65 11.38 31.12
C THR A 158 -28.71 11.51 29.92
N ASP A 159 -28.99 12.49 29.04
CA ASP A 159 -28.11 12.80 27.90
C ASP A 159 -26.71 13.22 28.33
N LYS A 160 -26.59 13.86 29.50
CA LYS A 160 -25.30 14.27 30.06
C LYS A 160 -24.45 13.04 30.42
N GLU A 161 -25.03 12.05 31.09
CA GLU A 161 -24.36 10.79 31.42
C GLU A 161 -23.97 10.04 30.15
N ARG A 162 -24.87 9.98 29.17
CA ARG A 162 -24.60 9.35 27.86
C ARG A 162 -23.40 9.99 27.18
N MET A 163 -23.38 11.31 27.08
CA MET A 163 -22.26 12.05 26.47
C MET A 163 -20.96 11.86 27.25
N GLU A 164 -21.01 11.77 28.59
CA GLU A 164 -19.84 11.51 29.41
C GLU A 164 -19.27 10.11 29.15
N ILE A 165 -20.11 9.07 29.15
CA ILE A 165 -19.72 7.70 28.82
C ILE A 165 -19.09 7.68 27.43
N MET A 166 -19.78 8.19 26.43
CA MET A 166 -19.35 8.15 25.03
C MET A 166 -18.03 8.90 24.80
N SER A 167 -17.87 10.08 25.41
CA SER A 167 -16.68 10.90 25.21
C SER A 167 -15.44 10.44 25.98
N LYS A 168 -15.61 9.65 27.05
CA LYS A 168 -14.52 9.06 27.86
C LYS A 168 -14.29 7.56 27.59
N SER A 169 -14.85 7.04 26.49
CA SER A 169 -14.69 5.65 26.07
C SER A 169 -13.84 5.52 24.81
N LEU A 170 -13.09 4.42 24.72
CA LEU A 170 -12.52 3.95 23.46
C LEU A 170 -13.48 2.94 22.80
N PHE A 171 -13.75 3.10 21.51
CA PHE A 171 -14.55 2.18 20.73
C PHE A 171 -13.66 1.39 19.76
N LEU A 172 -13.68 0.06 19.85
CA LEU A 172 -12.95 -0.82 18.93
C LEU A 172 -13.95 -1.58 18.05
N MET A 173 -13.92 -1.35 16.73
CA MET A 173 -14.83 -2.05 15.81
C MET A 173 -14.46 -3.52 15.53
N GLY A 174 -13.31 -3.97 16.04
CA GLY A 174 -12.77 -5.32 15.84
C GLY A 174 -12.58 -5.68 14.37
N GLU A 175 -12.07 -6.88 14.12
CA GLU A 175 -12.13 -7.46 12.77
C GLU A 175 -13.58 -7.85 12.53
N ILE A 176 -14.24 -7.17 11.59
CA ILE A 176 -15.62 -7.45 11.19
C ILE A 176 -15.73 -7.30 9.68
N GLY A 177 -16.45 -8.22 9.04
CA GLY A 177 -16.58 -8.27 7.60
C GLY A 177 -15.79 -9.40 6.93
N GLY A 178 -14.79 -10.00 7.60
CA GLY A 178 -14.07 -11.16 7.05
C GLY A 178 -14.99 -12.35 6.80
N ASN A 179 -15.87 -12.66 7.77
CA ASN A 179 -16.83 -13.76 7.66
C ASN A 179 -17.85 -13.58 6.52
N ASP A 180 -18.17 -12.33 6.14
CA ASP A 180 -19.07 -12.03 5.01
C ASP A 180 -18.56 -12.60 3.68
N TYR A 181 -17.24 -12.80 3.56
CA TYR A 181 -16.61 -13.46 2.41
C TYR A 181 -16.28 -14.92 2.73
N GLY A 182 -15.80 -15.21 3.95
CA GLY A 182 -15.42 -16.54 4.42
C GLY A 182 -16.48 -17.60 4.17
N TYR A 183 -17.74 -17.32 4.53
CA TYR A 183 -18.85 -18.25 4.30
C TYR A 183 -19.08 -18.53 2.81
N LEU A 184 -18.91 -17.53 1.94
CA LEU A 184 -19.10 -17.70 0.50
C LEU A 184 -17.95 -18.50 -0.15
N PHE A 185 -16.72 -18.38 0.37
CA PHE A 185 -15.61 -19.24 -0.04
C PHE A 185 -15.92 -20.71 0.24
N THR A 186 -16.45 -21.04 1.42
CA THR A 186 -16.83 -22.43 1.76
C THR A 186 -17.95 -22.99 0.88
N GLN A 187 -18.80 -22.11 0.34
CA GLN A 187 -19.89 -22.46 -0.57
C GLN A 187 -19.47 -22.48 -2.05
N ASN A 188 -18.18 -22.28 -2.35
CA ASN A 188 -17.63 -22.22 -3.71
C ASN A 188 -18.37 -21.21 -4.63
N ARG A 189 -18.80 -20.07 -4.07
CA ARG A 189 -19.46 -19.00 -4.82
C ARG A 189 -18.49 -18.28 -5.75
N SER A 190 -19.03 -17.64 -6.79
CA SER A 190 -18.20 -16.94 -7.77
C SER A 190 -17.51 -15.72 -7.15
N PHE A 191 -16.17 -15.73 -7.17
CA PHE A 191 -15.39 -14.63 -6.62
C PHE A 191 -15.73 -13.28 -7.26
N THR A 192 -15.73 -13.20 -8.60
CA THR A 192 -15.94 -11.95 -9.33
C THR A 192 -17.39 -11.49 -9.36
N LYS A 193 -18.37 -12.41 -9.41
CA LYS A 193 -19.78 -12.06 -9.54
C LYS A 193 -20.52 -11.92 -8.20
N GLU A 194 -20.03 -12.56 -7.15
CA GLU A 194 -20.78 -12.70 -5.90
C GLU A 194 -20.00 -12.23 -4.67
N ILE A 195 -18.70 -12.54 -4.57
CA ILE A 195 -17.89 -12.21 -3.38
C ILE A 195 -17.33 -10.78 -3.44
N LYS A 196 -16.54 -10.45 -4.48
CA LYS A 196 -15.94 -9.11 -4.68
C LYS A 196 -17.01 -7.99 -4.61
N PRO A 197 -18.22 -8.13 -5.19
CA PRO A 197 -19.29 -7.13 -5.09
C PRO A 197 -19.89 -6.91 -3.69
N LEU A 198 -19.56 -7.73 -2.68
CA LEU A 198 -19.98 -7.49 -1.29
C LEU A 198 -19.09 -6.45 -0.59
N VAL A 199 -17.87 -6.21 -1.06
CA VAL A 199 -16.91 -5.29 -0.40
C VAL A 199 -17.50 -3.89 -0.15
N PRO A 200 -18.16 -3.22 -1.11
CA PRO A 200 -18.77 -1.92 -0.86
C PRO A 200 -19.93 -1.99 0.15
N LYS A 201 -20.69 -3.08 0.17
CA LYS A 201 -21.84 -3.25 1.08
C LYS A 201 -21.39 -3.46 2.52
N VAL A 202 -20.40 -4.32 2.73
CA VAL A 202 -19.74 -4.55 4.02
C VAL A 202 -19.12 -3.25 4.52
N THR A 203 -18.39 -2.53 3.65
CA THR A 203 -17.75 -1.25 3.99
C THR A 203 -18.77 -0.20 4.41
N ALA A 204 -19.88 -0.05 3.67
CA ALA A 204 -20.96 0.86 4.02
C ALA A 204 -21.63 0.49 5.36
N LYS A 205 -21.69 -0.80 5.69
CA LYS A 205 -22.24 -1.26 6.96
C LYS A 205 -21.39 -0.84 8.15
N ILE A 206 -20.07 -0.99 8.02
CA ILE A 206 -19.10 -0.53 9.02
C ILE A 206 -19.13 1.00 9.14
N GLU A 207 -19.21 1.72 8.02
CA GLU A 207 -19.35 3.18 8.00
C GLU A 207 -20.57 3.66 8.80
N ASN A 208 -21.71 3.01 8.60
CA ASN A 208 -22.95 3.36 9.30
C ASN A 208 -22.81 3.16 10.82
N ALA A 209 -22.18 2.06 11.26
CA ALA A 209 -21.92 1.84 12.68
C ALA A 209 -21.01 2.92 13.28
N ILE A 210 -19.93 3.30 12.56
CA ILE A 210 -19.04 4.39 12.97
C ILE A 210 -19.81 5.72 13.08
N LYS A 211 -20.63 6.06 12.09
CA LYS A 211 -21.48 7.27 12.12
C LYS A 211 -22.44 7.27 13.30
N VAL A 212 -23.03 6.13 13.65
CA VAL A 212 -23.87 5.98 14.84
C VAL A 212 -23.07 6.28 16.11
N LEU A 213 -21.87 5.71 16.26
CA LEU A 213 -21.01 5.98 17.42
C LEU A 213 -20.65 7.47 17.53
N ILE A 214 -20.30 8.11 16.40
CA ILE A 214 -20.00 9.55 16.35
C ILE A 214 -21.21 10.37 16.77
N ASN A 215 -22.40 10.06 16.25
CA ASN A 215 -23.63 10.78 16.58
C ASN A 215 -24.04 10.61 18.05
N LEU A 216 -23.68 9.48 18.67
CA LEU A 216 -23.87 9.25 20.10
C LEU A 216 -22.80 9.95 20.97
N GLY A 217 -21.74 10.50 20.38
CA GLY A 217 -20.72 11.29 21.08
C GLY A 217 -19.37 10.61 21.27
N ALA A 218 -19.09 9.52 20.55
CA ALA A 218 -17.78 8.86 20.57
C ALA A 218 -16.68 9.81 20.09
N LYS A 219 -15.56 9.85 20.84
CA LYS A 219 -14.39 10.67 20.49
C LYS A 219 -13.18 9.88 20.01
N MET A 220 -13.09 8.59 20.34
CA MET A 220 -11.98 7.72 19.95
C MET A 220 -12.53 6.41 19.39
N ILE A 221 -12.27 6.14 18.12
CA ILE A 221 -12.70 4.93 17.42
C ILE A 221 -11.49 4.28 16.75
N VAL A 222 -11.28 2.98 16.98
CA VAL A 222 -10.26 2.17 16.31
C VAL A 222 -10.95 1.17 15.39
N VAL A 223 -10.54 1.14 14.13
CA VAL A 223 -11.16 0.31 13.07
C VAL A 223 -10.05 -0.49 12.39
N PRO A 224 -9.86 -1.78 12.75
CA PRO A 224 -8.84 -2.59 12.12
C PRO A 224 -9.26 -3.12 10.74
N GLY A 225 -8.26 -3.43 9.92
CA GLY A 225 -8.40 -4.20 8.69
C GLY A 225 -8.59 -5.71 8.93
N VAL A 226 -8.84 -6.46 7.87
CA VAL A 226 -8.81 -7.93 7.89
C VAL A 226 -7.36 -8.43 7.82
N PHE A 227 -7.14 -9.66 8.29
CA PHE A 227 -5.88 -10.40 8.13
C PHE A 227 -5.55 -10.69 6.65
N PRO A 228 -4.28 -11.01 6.31
CA PRO A 228 -3.91 -11.51 4.99
C PRO A 228 -4.39 -12.97 4.86
N VAL A 229 -5.61 -13.16 4.38
CA VAL A 229 -6.28 -14.46 4.48
C VAL A 229 -5.60 -15.54 3.63
N GLY A 230 -4.87 -15.15 2.58
CA GLY A 230 -4.05 -16.05 1.78
C GLY A 230 -2.88 -16.66 2.54
N CYS A 231 -2.51 -16.12 3.70
CA CYS A 231 -1.49 -16.68 4.59
C CYS A 231 -2.07 -17.53 5.73
N LEU A 232 -3.39 -17.61 5.90
CA LEU A 232 -3.96 -18.39 7.00
C LEU A 232 -4.03 -19.87 6.61
N PRO A 233 -3.56 -20.81 7.46
CA PRO A 233 -3.50 -22.24 7.12
C PRO A 233 -4.84 -22.84 6.65
N HIS A 234 -5.96 -22.35 7.17
CA HIS A 234 -7.29 -22.78 6.74
C HIS A 234 -7.55 -22.50 5.25
N TYR A 235 -7.23 -21.30 4.78
CA TYR A 235 -7.43 -20.94 3.38
C TYR A 235 -6.36 -21.58 2.48
N LEU A 236 -5.13 -21.74 2.96
CA LEU A 236 -4.10 -22.52 2.27
C LEU A 236 -4.58 -23.94 1.99
N ALA A 237 -5.15 -24.61 2.99
CA ALA A 237 -5.72 -25.95 2.83
C ALA A 237 -6.96 -25.97 1.91
N MET A 238 -7.86 -24.99 2.05
CA MET A 238 -9.09 -24.89 1.25
C MET A 238 -8.81 -24.72 -0.25
N PHE A 239 -7.78 -23.95 -0.61
CA PHE A 239 -7.47 -23.58 -1.98
C PHE A 239 -6.28 -24.34 -2.57
N GLN A 240 -5.63 -25.23 -1.82
CA GLN A 240 -4.47 -26.00 -2.26
C GLN A 240 -4.68 -26.70 -3.61
N SER A 241 -5.83 -27.34 -3.83
CA SER A 241 -6.13 -28.05 -5.10
C SER A 241 -6.60 -27.13 -6.23
N LYS A 242 -6.83 -25.85 -5.95
CA LYS A 242 -7.32 -24.84 -6.88
C LYS A 242 -6.24 -23.83 -7.27
N SER A 243 -5.06 -23.93 -6.66
CA SER A 243 -3.94 -23.03 -6.86
C SER A 243 -2.77 -23.75 -7.49
N ALA A 244 -2.18 -23.12 -8.50
CA ALA A 244 -0.93 -23.56 -9.10
C ALA A 244 0.27 -23.01 -8.30
N PRO A 245 1.47 -23.59 -8.41
CA PRO A 245 2.66 -23.09 -7.70
C PRO A 245 2.90 -21.58 -7.88
N GLU A 246 2.57 -21.04 -9.05
CA GLU A 246 2.66 -19.62 -9.39
C GLU A 246 1.65 -18.69 -8.68
N ASP A 247 0.62 -19.25 -8.02
CA ASP A 247 -0.36 -18.48 -7.23
C ASP A 247 0.15 -18.17 -5.81
N TYR A 248 1.30 -18.73 -5.42
CA TYR A 248 1.89 -18.56 -4.10
C TYR A 248 3.06 -17.56 -4.13
N ASP A 249 3.16 -16.72 -3.11
CA ASP A 249 4.31 -15.84 -2.92
C ASP A 249 5.53 -16.59 -2.38
N ALA A 250 6.66 -15.89 -2.24
CA ALA A 250 7.90 -16.46 -1.74
C ALA A 250 7.83 -17.00 -0.30
N PHE A 251 6.76 -16.68 0.44
CA PHE A 251 6.54 -17.13 1.82
C PHE A 251 5.53 -18.27 1.90
N GLY A 252 4.92 -18.67 0.78
CA GLY A 252 3.92 -19.74 0.70
C GLY A 252 2.48 -19.26 0.92
N CYS A 253 2.22 -17.96 0.87
CA CYS A 253 0.86 -17.42 0.93
C CYS A 253 0.21 -17.35 -0.45
N ILE A 254 -1.11 -17.55 -0.55
CA ILE A 254 -1.86 -17.40 -1.80
C ILE A 254 -2.01 -15.92 -2.14
N MET A 255 -1.42 -15.48 -3.25
CA MET A 255 -1.35 -14.07 -3.66
C MET A 255 -2.75 -13.47 -3.86
N TRP A 256 -3.59 -14.07 -4.71
CA TRP A 256 -4.90 -13.49 -5.05
C TRP A 256 -5.84 -13.32 -3.84
N LEU A 257 -5.68 -14.16 -2.81
CA LEU A 257 -6.42 -14.02 -1.54
C LEU A 257 -5.87 -12.87 -0.70
N ASN A 258 -4.56 -12.69 -0.65
CA ASN A 258 -3.94 -11.53 -0.01
C ASN A 258 -4.26 -10.22 -0.74
N ASP A 259 -4.31 -10.25 -2.07
CA ASP A 259 -4.72 -9.11 -2.90
C ASP A 259 -6.18 -8.74 -2.62
N PHE A 260 -7.04 -9.73 -2.38
CA PHE A 260 -8.41 -9.50 -1.96
C PHE A 260 -8.52 -8.91 -0.55
N SER A 261 -7.73 -9.40 0.41
CA SER A 261 -7.61 -8.79 1.75
C SER A 261 -7.19 -7.33 1.65
N GLU A 262 -6.20 -7.01 0.81
CA GLU A 262 -5.75 -5.63 0.62
C GLU A 262 -6.78 -4.77 -0.10
N TYR A 263 -7.44 -5.29 -1.14
CA TYR A 263 -8.54 -4.61 -1.83
C TYR A 263 -9.64 -4.18 -0.85
N ARG A 264 -10.08 -5.09 0.02
CA ARG A 264 -11.06 -4.79 1.08
C ARG A 264 -10.51 -3.76 2.07
N ASN A 265 -9.24 -3.87 2.45
CA ASN A 265 -8.61 -2.93 3.37
C ASN A 265 -8.44 -1.52 2.74
N CYS A 266 -8.15 -1.38 1.44
CA CYS A 266 -8.15 -0.07 0.75
C CYS A 266 -9.56 0.53 0.74
N ALA A 267 -10.60 -0.29 0.48
CA ALA A 267 -11.99 0.17 0.53
C ALA A 267 -12.35 0.72 1.92
N LEU A 268 -11.96 0.02 3.00
CA LEU A 268 -12.16 0.48 4.37
C LEU A 268 -11.39 1.79 4.65
N LYS A 269 -10.08 1.85 4.36
CA LYS A 269 -9.23 3.03 4.54
C LYS A 269 -9.79 4.26 3.82
N ARG A 270 -10.22 4.09 2.57
CA ARG A 270 -10.84 5.14 1.75
C ARG A 270 -12.16 5.62 2.34
N MET A 271 -13.01 4.71 2.84
CA MET A 271 -14.24 5.10 3.53
C MET A 271 -13.94 5.95 4.77
N LEU A 272 -12.96 5.55 5.59
CA LEU A 272 -12.57 6.31 6.80
C LEU A 272 -12.10 7.73 6.46
N GLN A 273 -11.40 7.91 5.33
CA GLN A 273 -10.97 9.23 4.83
C GLN A 273 -12.14 10.11 4.33
N GLN A 274 -13.27 9.50 3.94
CA GLN A 274 -14.45 10.20 3.45
C GLN A 274 -15.41 10.63 4.56
N ILE A 275 -15.26 10.08 5.76
CA ILE A 275 -16.04 10.53 6.92
C ILE A 275 -15.73 12.02 7.16
N PRO A 276 -16.75 12.91 7.20
CA PRO A 276 -16.54 14.34 7.38
C PRO A 276 -15.68 14.63 8.61
N ARG A 277 -14.67 15.50 8.45
CA ARG A 277 -13.77 15.87 9.53
C ARG A 277 -14.56 16.52 10.67
N ASN A 278 -14.47 15.91 11.85
CA ASN A 278 -14.94 16.48 13.10
C ASN A 278 -13.71 16.69 14.02
N PRO A 279 -13.40 17.93 14.44
CA PRO A 279 -12.19 18.23 15.22
C PRO A 279 -12.18 17.58 16.61
N THR A 280 -13.31 17.04 17.07
CA THR A 280 -13.44 16.38 18.38
C THR A 280 -13.40 14.85 18.33
N VAL A 281 -13.36 14.27 17.12
CA VAL A 281 -13.38 12.82 16.91
C VAL A 281 -12.07 12.37 16.28
N THR A 282 -11.45 11.36 16.88
CA THR A 282 -10.28 10.66 16.33
C THR A 282 -10.70 9.26 15.90
N ILE A 283 -10.44 8.93 14.64
CA ILE A 283 -10.62 7.58 14.09
C ILE A 283 -9.26 7.07 13.66
N LEU A 284 -8.87 5.90 14.16
CA LEU A 284 -7.60 5.26 13.89
C LEU A 284 -7.82 3.96 13.12
N TYR A 285 -7.01 3.73 12.09
CA TYR A 285 -6.98 2.46 11.37
C TYR A 285 -5.98 1.51 12.02
N GLY A 286 -6.41 0.28 12.30
CA GLY A 286 -5.54 -0.80 12.80
C GLY A 286 -5.06 -1.70 11.66
N ASP A 287 -3.78 -1.61 11.31
CA ASP A 287 -3.22 -2.34 10.16
C ASP A 287 -2.88 -3.80 10.51
N TYR A 288 -3.91 -4.61 10.76
CA TYR A 288 -3.74 -6.02 11.09
C TYR A 288 -3.00 -6.78 9.97
N SER A 289 -3.30 -6.45 8.71
CA SER A 289 -2.70 -7.09 7.55
C SER A 289 -1.18 -6.99 7.57
N ASN A 290 -0.64 -5.77 7.59
CA ASN A 290 0.81 -5.58 7.55
C ASN A 290 1.51 -6.06 8.82
N ASN A 291 0.86 -6.01 9.99
CA ASN A 291 1.42 -6.58 11.22
C ASN A 291 1.64 -8.10 11.10
N ILE A 292 0.69 -8.82 10.50
CA ILE A 292 0.84 -10.26 10.27
C ILE A 292 1.86 -10.56 9.18
N LEU A 293 1.88 -9.78 8.11
CA LEU A 293 2.85 -9.97 7.03
C LEU A 293 4.29 -9.68 7.48
N GLU A 294 4.48 -8.76 8.43
CA GLU A 294 5.78 -8.50 9.05
C GLU A 294 6.32 -9.74 9.78
N ILE A 295 5.50 -10.40 10.60
CA ILE A 295 5.93 -11.61 11.33
C ILE A 295 6.02 -12.85 10.42
N ILE A 296 5.33 -12.86 9.28
CA ILE A 296 5.49 -13.90 8.24
C ILE A 296 6.81 -13.72 7.49
N ARG A 297 7.18 -12.49 7.13
CA ARG A 297 8.40 -12.18 6.36
C ARG A 297 9.66 -12.22 7.22
N HIS A 298 9.54 -11.86 8.49
CA HIS A 298 10.66 -11.74 9.43
C HIS A 298 10.44 -12.52 10.74
N PRO A 299 10.05 -13.81 10.68
CA PRO A 299 9.58 -14.56 11.85
C PRO A 299 10.62 -14.64 12.96
N VAL A 300 11.88 -14.96 12.60
CA VAL A 300 12.98 -15.16 13.56
C VAL A 300 13.29 -13.90 14.36
N ILE A 301 13.20 -12.72 13.72
CA ILE A 301 13.47 -11.42 14.37
C ILE A 301 12.41 -11.13 15.44
N HIS A 302 11.18 -11.61 15.21
CA HIS A 302 10.03 -11.36 16.07
C HIS A 302 9.72 -12.53 17.03
N GLY A 303 10.60 -13.53 17.11
CA GLY A 303 10.49 -14.65 18.04
C GLY A 303 9.71 -15.86 17.52
N PHE A 304 9.30 -15.87 16.25
CA PHE A 304 8.63 -17.00 15.59
C PHE A 304 9.63 -17.90 14.85
N LYS A 305 9.27 -19.16 14.62
CA LYS A 305 10.09 -20.09 13.80
C LYS A 305 9.64 -20.07 12.35
N ARG A 306 10.57 -20.24 11.40
CA ARG A 306 10.25 -20.22 9.96
C ARG A 306 9.34 -21.38 9.58
N GLU A 307 9.55 -22.53 10.19
CA GLU A 307 8.85 -23.78 9.89
C GLU A 307 7.40 -23.79 10.39
N THR A 308 7.03 -22.82 11.24
CA THR A 308 5.72 -22.74 11.90
C THR A 308 4.86 -21.57 11.39
N VAL A 309 5.39 -20.74 10.48
CA VAL A 309 4.73 -19.50 10.01
C VAL A 309 3.35 -19.77 9.40
N LEU A 310 3.25 -20.79 8.55
CA LEU A 310 2.01 -21.17 7.84
C LEU A 310 1.43 -22.50 8.35
N VAL A 311 1.75 -22.85 9.59
CA VAL A 311 1.28 -24.08 10.24
C VAL A 311 0.50 -23.69 11.50
N PRO A 312 -0.68 -24.27 11.75
CA PRO A 312 -1.40 -24.03 12.98
C PRO A 312 -0.77 -24.79 14.14
N CYS A 313 -0.77 -24.20 15.34
CA CYS A 313 -0.33 -24.89 16.54
C CYS A 313 -1.30 -26.01 16.95
N PHE A 314 -2.60 -25.80 16.81
CA PHE A 314 -3.64 -26.74 17.20
C PHE A 314 -4.52 -27.13 16.01
N MET A 315 -4.38 -28.37 15.53
CA MET A 315 -5.20 -28.86 14.41
C MET A 315 -5.47 -30.35 14.55
N ASN A 316 -6.72 -30.77 14.32
CA ASN A 316 -7.16 -32.17 14.37
C ASN A 316 -6.76 -32.90 15.67
N GLY A 317 -6.84 -32.19 16.81
CA GLY A 317 -6.48 -32.75 18.12
C GLY A 317 -4.97 -32.78 18.42
N ASN A 318 -4.11 -32.40 17.48
CA ASN A 318 -2.68 -32.29 17.69
C ASN A 318 -2.33 -30.89 18.15
N LEU A 319 -1.71 -30.79 19.33
CA LEU A 319 -1.23 -29.54 19.92
C LEU A 319 0.29 -29.43 19.75
N CYS A 320 0.76 -28.26 19.32
CA CYS A 320 2.17 -27.96 19.21
C CYS A 320 2.82 -27.83 20.59
N PRO A 321 4.14 -28.07 20.73
CA PRO A 321 4.80 -28.06 22.04
C PRO A 321 4.97 -26.66 22.64
N ASP A 322 4.92 -25.61 21.82
CA ASP A 322 5.14 -24.22 22.25
C ASP A 322 4.33 -23.27 21.34
N PRO A 323 3.16 -22.78 21.78
CA PRO A 323 2.35 -21.84 20.99
C PRO A 323 3.05 -20.50 20.72
N SER A 324 4.05 -20.11 21.52
CA SER A 324 4.69 -18.78 21.41
C SER A 324 5.54 -18.60 20.15
N ILE A 325 5.93 -19.70 19.51
CA ILE A 325 6.71 -19.71 18.26
C ILE A 325 5.83 -19.91 17.01
N TYR A 326 4.50 -20.01 17.16
CA TYR A 326 3.53 -20.15 16.06
C TYR A 326 2.77 -18.84 15.87
N ILE A 327 2.43 -18.52 14.62
CA ILE A 327 1.59 -17.35 14.30
C ILE A 327 0.11 -17.73 14.38
N SER A 328 -0.26 -18.88 13.80
CA SER A 328 -1.64 -19.36 13.78
C SER A 328 -1.90 -20.35 14.92
N TRP A 329 -3.01 -20.15 15.62
CA TRP A 329 -3.49 -21.08 16.62
C TRP A 329 -4.16 -22.29 15.96
N ASP A 330 -5.30 -22.10 15.30
CA ASP A 330 -6.14 -23.20 14.77
C ASP A 330 -6.30 -23.19 13.23
N GLY A 331 -5.51 -22.37 12.55
CA GLY A 331 -5.53 -22.21 11.10
C GLY A 331 -6.38 -21.04 10.62
N LEU A 332 -7.28 -20.51 11.45
CA LEU A 332 -8.01 -19.27 11.20
C LEU A 332 -7.60 -18.17 12.18
N HIS A 333 -7.47 -18.52 13.45
CA HIS A 333 -7.16 -17.57 14.51
C HIS A 333 -5.66 -17.54 14.80
N LEU A 334 -5.23 -16.47 15.47
CA LEU A 334 -3.84 -16.23 15.83
C LEU A 334 -3.53 -16.73 17.24
N THR A 335 -2.26 -17.00 17.50
CA THR A 335 -1.79 -17.26 18.86
C THR A 335 -1.76 -15.98 19.70
N GLU A 336 -1.70 -16.10 21.01
CA GLU A 336 -1.53 -14.97 21.92
C GLU A 336 -0.26 -14.18 21.57
N ALA A 337 0.82 -14.87 21.18
CA ALA A 337 2.07 -14.25 20.77
C ALA A 337 1.88 -13.33 19.54
N ALA A 338 1.15 -13.79 18.52
CA ALA A 338 0.84 -12.99 17.34
C ALA A 338 -0.12 -11.82 17.65
N TYR A 339 -1.15 -12.04 18.48
CA TYR A 339 -2.03 -10.95 18.93
C TYR A 339 -1.29 -9.89 19.76
N LYS A 340 -0.36 -10.32 20.62
CA LYS A 340 0.51 -9.42 21.38
C LYS A 340 1.38 -8.57 20.46
N PHE A 341 1.93 -9.17 19.40
CA PHE A 341 2.71 -8.45 18.39
C PHE A 341 1.87 -7.39 17.69
N ILE A 342 0.64 -7.72 17.27
CA ILE A 342 -0.29 -6.73 16.70
C ILE A 342 -0.46 -5.56 17.66
N ASN A 343 -0.75 -5.81 18.94
CA ASN A 343 -0.96 -4.74 19.91
C ASN A 343 0.28 -3.85 20.12
N ILE A 344 1.48 -4.44 20.28
CA ILE A 344 2.73 -3.68 20.46
C ILE A 344 2.95 -2.71 19.29
N ASN A 345 2.61 -3.15 18.08
CA ASN A 345 2.77 -2.37 16.87
C ASN A 345 1.56 -1.49 16.52
N MET A 346 0.47 -1.62 17.28
CA MET A 346 -0.60 -0.63 17.35
C MET A 346 -0.38 0.41 18.47
N ASN A 347 0.69 0.28 19.26
CA ASN A 347 0.88 1.11 20.44
C ASN A 347 1.16 2.58 20.06
N MET A 348 0.43 3.50 20.69
CA MET A 348 0.35 4.93 20.29
C MET A 348 1.65 5.71 20.47
N GLU A 349 2.67 5.16 21.15
CA GLU A 349 3.98 5.79 21.32
C GLU A 349 5.00 5.40 20.23
N ASN A 350 4.77 4.29 19.51
CA ASN A 350 5.68 3.78 18.47
C ASN A 350 5.06 3.94 17.08
N ALA A 351 4.84 5.17 16.61
CA ALA A 351 4.76 5.59 15.19
C ALA A 351 4.12 4.64 14.14
N ARG A 352 3.16 3.77 14.49
CA ARG A 352 2.56 2.74 13.60
C ARG A 352 1.03 2.75 13.57
N MET A 353 0.38 3.61 14.35
CA MET A 353 -1.02 3.99 14.12
C MET A 353 -1.07 5.16 13.14
N THR A 354 -1.69 4.97 11.98
CA THR A 354 -1.96 6.08 11.05
C THR A 354 -2.97 7.02 11.70
N TYR A 355 -2.49 8.13 12.27
CA TYR A 355 -3.34 9.21 12.77
C TYR A 355 -4.05 9.88 11.58
N ILE A 356 -5.33 9.58 11.36
CA ILE A 356 -6.11 10.23 10.30
C ILE A 356 -6.54 11.65 10.71
N VAL A 357 -6.54 11.96 12.02
CA VAL A 357 -6.90 13.29 12.55
C VAL A 357 -6.05 13.60 13.78
N LYS A 358 -5.18 14.64 13.73
CA LYS A 358 -4.55 15.23 14.92
C LYS A 358 -4.95 16.69 15.10
N ARG A 359 -5.26 17.03 16.35
CA ARG A 359 -5.42 18.38 16.93
C ARG A 359 -4.16 19.23 16.70
N ARG A 360 -4.32 20.47 16.26
CA ARG A 360 -3.25 21.49 16.30
C ARG A 360 -3.30 22.15 17.69
N GLU A 361 -2.27 21.98 18.50
CA GLU A 361 -2.04 22.88 19.63
C GLU A 361 -1.45 24.16 19.07
N SER A 362 -2.25 25.23 19.08
CA SER A 362 -1.78 26.57 18.80
C SER A 362 -1.09 27.10 20.06
N SER A 363 0.24 27.10 20.07
CA SER A 363 1.00 27.95 20.98
C SER A 363 0.67 29.42 20.65
N SER A 364 0.02 30.08 21.59
CA SER A 364 -0.28 31.50 21.57
C SER A 364 1.01 32.32 21.49
N LEU A 365 1.19 33.09 20.41
CA LEU A 365 1.95 34.33 20.48
C LEU A 365 1.01 35.49 20.14
N SER A 366 1.00 36.43 21.06
CA SER A 366 0.30 37.70 21.14
C SER A 366 0.12 38.48 19.83
N SER A 367 -1.09 39.00 19.65
CA SER A 367 -1.46 40.11 18.73
C SER A 367 -0.57 41.36 18.91
N PRO A 368 -0.58 42.30 17.94
CA PRO A 368 -1.62 43.33 17.97
C PRO A 368 -2.20 43.78 16.60
N THR A 369 -3.45 44.29 16.69
CA THR A 369 -4.09 45.40 15.91
C THR A 369 -4.51 45.18 14.43
N MET A 370 -5.81 45.06 14.12
CA MET A 370 -6.84 46.12 13.80
C MET A 370 -6.82 46.48 12.29
N ILE A 371 -7.85 46.26 11.44
CA ILE A 371 -9.22 46.83 11.39
C ILE A 371 -10.08 46.09 10.31
N PRO A 372 -11.43 46.18 10.36
CA PRO A 372 -12.38 45.26 9.71
C PRO A 372 -13.08 45.84 8.47
N VAL A 373 -13.63 44.98 7.61
CA VAL A 373 -14.72 45.35 6.68
C VAL A 373 -15.77 44.23 6.63
N LEU A 374 -16.94 44.57 7.16
CA LEU A 374 -18.26 43.92 6.97
C LEU A 374 -18.64 43.87 5.48
N PHE A 375 -19.35 42.83 5.04
CA PHE A 375 -20.66 42.99 4.40
C PHE A 375 -21.50 41.70 4.48
N LEU A 376 -22.81 41.91 4.66
CA LEU A 376 -23.86 40.96 5.00
C LEU A 376 -24.46 40.25 3.77
N LEU A 377 -24.99 39.06 4.07
CA LEU A 377 -26.28 38.44 3.63
C LEU A 377 -26.77 38.62 2.19
N CYS A 378 -27.13 37.49 1.57
CA CYS A 378 -28.55 37.18 1.31
C CYS A 378 -28.77 35.71 0.90
N ALA A 379 -29.79 35.11 1.51
CA ALA A 379 -30.37 33.81 1.22
C ALA A 379 -31.58 33.93 0.26
N HIS A 380 -32.18 32.78 -0.07
CA HIS A 380 -33.41 32.50 -0.86
C HIS A 380 -33.11 32.13 -2.32
N SER A 381 -33.70 31.10 -2.94
CA SER A 381 -34.74 30.14 -2.54
C SER A 381 -34.86 29.07 -3.64
N ALA A 382 -35.25 27.85 -3.26
CA ALA A 382 -35.66 26.79 -4.17
C ALA A 382 -37.06 27.06 -4.77
N SER A 383 -37.33 26.56 -5.97
CA SER A 383 -38.59 25.85 -6.33
C SER A 383 -38.53 25.28 -7.75
N ALA A 384 -39.12 24.10 -7.88
CA ALA A 384 -39.21 23.25 -9.07
C ALA A 384 -40.41 23.58 -9.97
N ALA A 385 -40.39 23.12 -11.23
CA ALA A 385 -41.56 22.66 -11.95
C ALA A 385 -41.18 21.77 -13.15
N ALA A 386 -41.98 20.74 -13.38
CA ALA A 386 -41.83 19.66 -14.37
C ALA A 386 -42.87 19.77 -15.50
N ASN A 387 -42.55 19.16 -16.66
CA ASN A 387 -43.38 18.47 -17.67
C ASN A 387 -42.75 18.62 -19.06
N SER A 388 -42.84 17.73 -20.07
CA SER A 388 -43.19 16.30 -20.22
C SER A 388 -43.22 16.01 -21.74
N GLY A 389 -42.77 14.82 -22.17
CA GLY A 389 -43.05 14.20 -23.48
C GLY A 389 -41.93 14.34 -24.53
N GLY A 390 -41.47 13.33 -25.27
CA GLY A 390 -41.87 11.93 -25.45
C GLY A 390 -41.32 11.46 -26.81
N GLY A 391 -40.77 10.24 -26.92
CA GLY A 391 -40.36 9.65 -28.21
C GLY A 391 -39.09 8.81 -28.09
N GLY A 392 -39.24 7.52 -27.79
CA GLY A 392 -38.14 6.60 -27.52
C GLY A 392 -37.35 6.17 -28.75
N HIS A 393 -36.06 5.95 -28.55
CA HIS A 393 -35.25 4.94 -29.23
C HIS A 393 -34.31 4.33 -28.17
N LEU A 394 -34.34 3.00 -28.10
CA LEU A 394 -33.50 2.16 -27.25
C LEU A 394 -32.03 2.25 -27.69
N ALA A 395 -31.11 2.54 -26.76
CA ALA A 395 -29.85 1.82 -26.61
C ALA A 395 -29.05 2.35 -25.39
N THR A 396 -28.94 1.47 -24.38
CA THR A 396 -27.84 1.37 -23.40
C THR A 396 -27.46 2.64 -22.63
N GLY A 397 -28.29 2.98 -21.64
CA GLY A 397 -27.90 3.82 -20.52
C GLY A 397 -27.43 3.00 -19.32
N ALA A 398 -26.49 3.61 -18.60
CA ALA A 398 -26.20 3.47 -17.18
C ALA A 398 -25.18 2.41 -16.73
N GLY A 399 -24.14 2.95 -16.09
CA GLY A 399 -23.55 2.33 -14.91
C GLY A 399 -22.46 1.32 -15.21
N GLY A 400 -21.39 1.75 -15.88
CA GLY A 400 -20.10 1.08 -15.72
C GLY A 400 -19.70 1.15 -14.26
N ASP A 401 -19.85 0.01 -13.59
CA ASP A 401 -19.44 -0.32 -12.24
C ASP A 401 -17.97 0.10 -12.07
N ASP A 402 -17.73 1.21 -11.35
CA ASP A 402 -16.39 1.71 -11.01
C ASP A 402 -15.73 0.70 -10.06
N GLY A 403 -15.10 -0.32 -10.64
CA GLY A 403 -14.23 -1.27 -9.96
C GLY A 403 -13.24 -0.52 -9.08
N PHE A 404 -13.29 -0.78 -7.78
CA PHE A 404 -12.65 0.01 -6.72
C PHE A 404 -11.11 -0.10 -6.73
N SER A 405 -10.46 0.49 -7.72
CA SER A 405 -9.09 0.98 -7.59
C SER A 405 -9.10 2.32 -6.85
N CYS A 406 -8.14 2.53 -5.94
CA CYS A 406 -8.01 3.79 -5.21
C CYS A 406 -7.62 4.95 -6.18
N PHE A 407 -7.12 4.65 -7.39
CA PHE A 407 -6.98 5.59 -8.53
C PHE A 407 -7.89 5.22 -9.70
N THR A 408 -8.50 6.22 -10.34
CA THR A 408 -9.31 5.99 -11.54
C THR A 408 -8.55 6.23 -12.85
N ARG A 409 -7.32 6.75 -12.76
CA ARG A 409 -6.44 7.09 -13.89
C ARG A 409 -4.98 7.03 -13.50
N MET A 410 -4.12 6.86 -14.50
CA MET A 410 -2.68 6.99 -14.34
C MET A 410 -2.08 7.81 -15.50
N PHE A 411 -1.28 8.82 -15.17
CA PHE A 411 -0.57 9.65 -16.15
C PHE A 411 0.93 9.46 -15.98
N SER A 412 1.65 9.26 -17.08
CA SER A 412 3.10 9.04 -17.02
C SER A 412 3.87 9.93 -17.99
N PHE A 413 5.06 10.33 -17.55
CA PHE A 413 6.05 11.12 -18.29
C PHE A 413 7.33 10.29 -18.38
N GLY A 414 8.29 10.66 -19.22
CA GLY A 414 9.58 9.98 -19.24
C GLY A 414 10.19 9.81 -20.62
N ASP A 415 10.97 8.75 -20.75
CA ASP A 415 11.70 8.41 -21.96
C ASP A 415 11.39 6.99 -22.46
N SER A 416 12.33 6.32 -23.13
CA SER A 416 12.15 4.96 -23.68
C SER A 416 11.82 3.91 -22.63
N ILE A 417 12.19 4.13 -21.37
CA ILE A 417 11.93 3.18 -20.28
C ILE A 417 10.45 3.22 -19.84
N THR A 418 9.74 4.29 -20.19
CA THR A 418 8.32 4.48 -19.87
C THR A 418 7.43 4.59 -21.11
N ASP A 419 7.98 4.77 -22.32
CA ASP A 419 7.22 4.98 -23.56
C ASP A 419 6.38 3.76 -23.99
N THR A 420 5.06 3.93 -24.00
CA THR A 420 4.10 2.87 -24.38
C THR A 420 3.74 2.85 -25.87
N GLY A 421 4.36 3.71 -26.69
CA GLY A 421 4.20 3.72 -28.14
C GLY A 421 4.24 5.08 -28.84
N ASN A 422 4.56 6.19 -28.16
CA ASN A 422 4.71 7.50 -28.80
C ASN A 422 5.86 7.49 -29.82
N SER A 423 6.98 6.84 -29.50
CA SER A 423 8.09 6.67 -30.46
C SER A 423 7.69 5.95 -31.74
N ALA A 424 6.74 4.99 -31.67
CA ALA A 424 6.27 4.27 -32.86
C ALA A 424 5.46 5.18 -33.80
N THR A 425 4.71 6.14 -33.26
CA THR A 425 4.04 7.18 -34.05
C THR A 425 5.06 8.11 -34.71
N ILE A 426 6.12 8.49 -33.99
CA ILE A 426 7.16 9.40 -34.49
C ILE A 426 8.05 8.73 -35.54
N SER A 427 8.42 7.48 -35.34
CA SER A 427 9.39 6.74 -36.16
C SER A 427 8.89 5.32 -36.45
N PRO A 428 7.89 5.18 -37.34
CA PRO A 428 7.24 3.89 -37.61
C PRO A 428 8.19 2.84 -38.21
N ASN A 429 9.30 3.28 -38.84
CA ASN A 429 10.30 2.43 -39.47
C ASN A 429 11.47 2.05 -38.56
N ALA A 430 11.49 2.49 -37.31
CA ALA A 430 12.56 2.19 -36.37
C ALA A 430 12.57 0.71 -35.94
N SER A 431 13.72 0.24 -35.45
CA SER A 431 13.91 -1.16 -35.03
C SER A 431 13.00 -1.57 -33.88
N PHE A 432 12.74 -0.68 -32.92
CA PHE A 432 11.83 -0.93 -31.79
C PHE A 432 10.36 -1.14 -32.20
N ASN A 433 10.02 -0.81 -33.45
CA ASN A 433 8.69 -1.04 -34.03
C ASN A 433 8.66 -2.27 -34.95
N ARG A 434 9.62 -3.18 -34.80
CA ARG A 434 9.72 -4.45 -35.54
C ARG A 434 10.00 -5.59 -34.57
N LEU A 435 9.62 -6.80 -34.96
CA LEU A 435 10.03 -7.98 -34.21
C LEU A 435 11.57 -8.02 -34.13
N PRO A 436 12.15 -8.42 -32.98
CA PRO A 436 11.48 -9.13 -31.87
C PRO A 436 10.90 -8.26 -30.75
N TYR A 437 10.84 -6.93 -30.88
CA TYR A 437 10.22 -6.08 -29.85
C TYR A 437 8.73 -6.43 -29.66
N GLY A 438 8.29 -6.56 -28.41
CA GLY A 438 6.92 -6.94 -28.05
C GLY A 438 6.57 -8.42 -28.21
N GLU A 439 7.53 -9.30 -28.51
CA GLU A 439 7.28 -10.75 -28.70
C GLU A 439 6.77 -11.48 -27.46
N THR A 440 7.24 -11.13 -26.25
CA THR A 440 7.00 -11.89 -25.02
C THR A 440 5.54 -11.83 -24.56
N PHE A 441 4.93 -10.63 -24.58
CA PHE A 441 3.56 -10.44 -24.07
C PHE A 441 2.57 -10.02 -25.16
N PHE A 442 2.96 -9.09 -26.04
CA PHE A 442 2.03 -8.54 -27.02
C PHE A 442 1.92 -9.38 -28.30
N GLY A 443 2.91 -10.27 -28.54
CA GLY A 443 3.06 -11.04 -29.77
C GLY A 443 3.32 -10.18 -31.02
N ARG A 444 3.58 -8.89 -30.84
CA ARG A 444 3.79 -7.90 -31.91
C ARG A 444 4.50 -6.65 -31.38
N PRO A 445 5.16 -5.87 -32.24
CA PRO A 445 5.70 -4.58 -31.85
C PRO A 445 4.60 -3.60 -31.44
N THR A 446 4.83 -2.92 -30.32
CA THR A 446 3.92 -1.86 -29.82
C THR A 446 4.61 -0.49 -29.70
N GLY A 447 5.90 -0.41 -30.00
CA GLY A 447 6.72 0.78 -29.79
C GLY A 447 7.42 0.86 -28.43
N ARG A 448 7.21 -0.12 -27.55
CA ARG A 448 7.96 -0.27 -26.28
C ARG A 448 9.38 -0.74 -26.55
N TYR A 449 10.34 -0.18 -25.82
CA TYR A 449 11.75 -0.56 -25.89
C TYR A 449 12.03 -1.80 -25.02
N SER A 450 11.35 -2.90 -25.32
CA SER A 450 11.45 -4.18 -24.62
C SER A 450 10.91 -5.32 -25.50
N ASP A 451 11.21 -6.56 -25.15
CA ASP A 451 10.51 -7.74 -25.65
C ASP A 451 9.04 -7.79 -25.21
N GLY A 452 8.60 -6.93 -24.28
CA GLY A 452 7.18 -6.73 -24.03
C GLY A 452 6.87 -5.57 -23.08
N ARG A 453 6.27 -5.87 -21.92
CA ARG A 453 5.77 -4.86 -20.96
C ARG A 453 6.90 -4.08 -20.28
N LEU A 454 6.61 -2.82 -19.96
CA LEU A 454 7.45 -1.90 -19.17
C LEU A 454 6.94 -1.82 -17.72
N ILE A 455 7.69 -1.18 -16.82
CA ILE A 455 7.27 -0.97 -15.41
C ILE A 455 5.88 -0.30 -15.34
N VAL A 456 5.62 0.70 -16.19
CA VAL A 456 4.34 1.41 -16.23
C VAL A 456 3.16 0.51 -16.63
N ASP A 457 3.39 -0.54 -17.40
CA ASP A 457 2.35 -1.49 -17.78
C ASP A 457 1.98 -2.40 -16.61
N PHE A 458 2.96 -2.89 -15.87
CA PHE A 458 2.73 -3.68 -14.65
C PHE A 458 2.03 -2.85 -13.56
N LEU A 459 2.35 -1.57 -13.45
CA LEU A 459 1.63 -0.65 -12.56
C LEU A 459 0.17 -0.45 -13.02
N ALA A 460 -0.10 -0.37 -14.33
CA ALA A 460 -1.46 -0.26 -14.84
C ALA A 460 -2.28 -1.52 -14.51
N GLU A 461 -1.71 -2.71 -14.75
CA GLU A 461 -2.32 -4.00 -14.41
C GLU A 461 -2.65 -4.09 -12.92
N ARG A 462 -1.69 -3.71 -12.06
CA ARG A 462 -1.88 -3.71 -10.60
C ARG A 462 -3.04 -2.82 -10.15
N LEU A 463 -3.26 -1.72 -10.86
CA LEU A 463 -4.32 -0.76 -10.58
C LEU A 463 -5.67 -1.12 -11.24
N GLU A 464 -5.76 -2.28 -11.90
CA GLU A 464 -6.90 -2.68 -12.74
C GLU A 464 -7.24 -1.62 -13.80
N LEU A 465 -6.24 -0.89 -14.29
CA LEU A 465 -6.37 0.09 -15.37
C LEU A 465 -5.95 -0.53 -16.71
N PRO A 466 -6.55 -0.12 -17.85
CA PRO A 466 -6.02 -0.48 -19.15
C PRO A 466 -4.61 0.10 -19.34
N PHE A 467 -3.81 -0.54 -20.20
CA PHE A 467 -2.50 0.01 -20.57
C PHE A 467 -2.63 1.44 -21.07
N LEU A 468 -1.68 2.29 -20.66
CA LEU A 468 -1.75 3.71 -20.92
C LEU A 468 -1.70 4.01 -22.42
N THR A 469 -2.70 4.76 -22.88
CA THR A 469 -2.77 5.31 -24.22
C THR A 469 -1.57 6.22 -24.48
N PRO A 470 -0.74 5.95 -25.51
CA PRO A 470 0.31 6.89 -25.92
C PRO A 470 -0.34 8.17 -26.42
N PHE A 471 0.07 9.33 -25.90
CA PHE A 471 -0.50 10.63 -26.21
C PHE A 471 -0.64 10.88 -27.72
N LEU A 472 0.41 10.63 -28.50
CA LEU A 472 0.41 10.92 -29.94
C LEU A 472 -0.60 10.07 -30.70
N ARG A 473 -0.77 8.81 -30.29
CA ARG A 473 -1.77 7.92 -30.88
C ARG A 473 -3.20 8.31 -30.51
N GLY A 474 -3.45 8.66 -29.24
CA GLY A 474 -4.78 9.14 -28.81
C GLY A 474 -5.12 10.54 -29.33
N ARG A 475 -4.11 11.33 -29.70
CA ARG A 475 -4.33 12.64 -30.32
C ARG A 475 -4.86 12.53 -31.75
N GLU A 476 -4.47 11.50 -32.50
CA GLU A 476 -4.93 11.29 -33.88
C GLU A 476 -6.45 11.07 -33.98
N THR A 477 -7.05 10.48 -32.95
CA THR A 477 -8.49 10.23 -32.84
C THR A 477 -9.26 11.40 -32.21
N ALA A 478 -8.56 12.35 -31.57
CA ALA A 478 -9.07 13.57 -30.93
C ALA A 478 -10.21 13.37 -29.91
N ALA A 479 -10.44 12.15 -29.43
CA ALA A 479 -11.51 11.85 -28.49
C ALA A 479 -10.98 11.91 -27.05
N ALA A 480 -11.56 12.78 -26.21
CA ALA A 480 -11.27 12.82 -24.76
C ALA A 480 -11.48 11.45 -24.08
N GLU A 481 -12.33 10.62 -24.68
CA GLU A 481 -12.63 9.25 -24.26
C GLU A 481 -11.38 8.33 -24.26
N ASP A 482 -10.42 8.54 -25.17
CA ASP A 482 -9.20 7.73 -25.26
C ASP A 482 -8.25 7.94 -24.08
N PHE A 483 -8.44 9.04 -23.33
CA PHE A 483 -7.68 9.40 -22.15
C PHE A 483 -8.46 9.22 -20.84
N ARG A 484 -9.66 8.62 -20.89
CA ARG A 484 -10.51 8.47 -19.69
C ARG A 484 -9.85 7.63 -18.58
N HIS A 485 -8.86 6.80 -18.89
CA HIS A 485 -8.11 6.03 -17.89
C HIS A 485 -6.69 6.55 -17.68
N GLY A 486 -6.35 7.69 -18.29
CA GLY A 486 -5.01 8.27 -18.25
C GLY A 486 -4.29 8.21 -19.60
N ALA A 487 -3.03 8.64 -19.60
CA ALA A 487 -2.21 8.78 -20.80
C ALA A 487 -0.72 8.67 -20.50
N ASN A 488 0.05 8.23 -21.50
CA ASN A 488 1.50 8.20 -21.45
C ASN A 488 2.09 9.26 -22.39
N PHE A 489 2.89 10.17 -21.82
CA PHE A 489 3.56 11.26 -22.53
C PHE A 489 5.04 11.00 -22.79
N ALA A 490 5.58 9.87 -22.32
CA ALA A 490 6.97 9.52 -22.46
C ALA A 490 7.35 9.27 -23.93
N VAL A 491 8.57 9.64 -24.31
CA VAL A 491 9.09 9.43 -25.67
C VAL A 491 10.52 8.94 -25.62
N GLY A 492 10.84 7.88 -26.36
CA GLY A 492 12.20 7.35 -26.50
C GLY A 492 13.24 8.43 -26.82
N GLY A 493 14.33 8.45 -26.03
CA GLY A 493 15.39 9.45 -26.14
C GLY A 493 15.09 10.82 -25.54
N ALA A 494 13.89 11.04 -24.98
CA ALA A 494 13.54 12.31 -24.34
C ALA A 494 14.48 12.67 -23.20
N THR A 495 14.72 13.97 -23.06
CA THR A 495 15.58 14.59 -22.05
C THR A 495 14.74 15.45 -21.09
N ALA A 496 15.23 15.66 -19.88
CA ALA A 496 14.62 16.61 -18.95
C ALA A 496 14.83 18.04 -19.44
N LEU A 497 16.03 18.34 -19.95
CA LEU A 497 16.39 19.62 -20.55
C LEU A 497 15.88 19.71 -21.99
N ARG A 498 15.68 20.92 -22.49
CA ARG A 498 15.22 21.16 -23.85
C ARG A 498 16.33 20.90 -24.88
N ARG A 499 15.97 20.53 -26.10
CA ARG A 499 16.93 20.22 -27.18
C ARG A 499 17.91 21.36 -27.44
N GLU A 500 17.46 22.61 -27.36
CA GLU A 500 18.29 23.79 -27.63
C GLU A 500 19.40 23.97 -26.57
N PHE A 501 19.21 23.46 -25.34
CA PHE A 501 20.26 23.48 -24.34
C PHE A 501 21.48 22.66 -24.78
N PHE A 502 21.25 21.53 -25.46
CA PHE A 502 22.33 20.68 -25.98
C PHE A 502 22.98 21.28 -27.24
N GLU A 503 22.22 22.07 -28.01
CA GLU A 503 22.75 22.86 -29.11
C GLU A 503 23.74 23.91 -28.61
N GLU A 504 23.38 24.62 -27.53
CA GLU A 504 24.26 25.59 -26.86
C GLU A 504 25.53 24.94 -26.29
N MET A 505 25.47 23.66 -25.91
CA MET A 505 26.64 22.87 -25.51
C MET A 505 27.51 22.40 -26.68
N GLY A 506 27.07 22.62 -27.92
CA GLY A 506 27.73 22.17 -29.14
C GLY A 506 27.66 20.66 -29.36
N LEU A 507 26.57 20.01 -28.94
CA LEU A 507 26.31 18.61 -29.24
C LEU A 507 25.65 18.43 -30.61
N ASP A 508 25.92 17.29 -31.24
CA ASP A 508 25.11 16.80 -32.35
C ASP A 508 23.71 16.45 -31.85
N LEU A 509 22.70 16.99 -32.51
CA LEU A 509 21.29 16.86 -32.14
C LEU A 509 20.57 15.73 -32.89
N THR A 510 21.24 14.99 -33.78
CA THR A 510 20.61 13.93 -34.59
C THR A 510 19.83 12.93 -33.73
N ASN A 511 20.36 12.55 -32.57
CA ASN A 511 19.74 11.57 -31.66
C ASN A 511 19.04 12.22 -30.45
N ILE A 512 18.83 13.53 -30.46
CA ILE A 512 18.15 14.27 -29.37
C ILE A 512 16.76 14.70 -29.85
N PRO A 513 15.69 13.97 -29.49
CA PRO A 513 14.34 14.32 -29.92
C PRO A 513 13.84 15.62 -29.26
N PRO A 514 12.99 16.41 -29.94
CA PRO A 514 12.44 17.66 -29.40
C PRO A 514 11.27 17.45 -28.43
N TYR A 515 11.25 16.33 -27.67
CA TYR A 515 10.15 15.94 -26.78
C TYR A 515 10.56 15.95 -25.30
N SER A 516 11.24 17.03 -24.91
CA SER A 516 11.71 17.21 -23.53
C SER A 516 10.59 17.17 -22.49
N LEU A 517 10.94 17.04 -21.21
CA LEU A 517 9.96 17.01 -20.12
C LEU A 517 8.97 18.18 -20.14
N ASP A 518 9.43 19.39 -20.47
CA ASP A 518 8.55 20.57 -20.59
C ASP A 518 7.46 20.36 -21.67
N VAL A 519 7.82 19.74 -22.80
CA VAL A 519 6.87 19.42 -23.88
C VAL A 519 5.84 18.39 -23.43
N GLN A 520 6.28 17.37 -22.70
CA GLN A 520 5.40 16.33 -22.17
C GLN A 520 4.40 16.89 -21.14
N VAL A 521 4.83 17.84 -20.30
CA VAL A 521 3.96 18.57 -19.36
C VAL A 521 2.91 19.42 -20.11
N GLU A 522 3.27 20.05 -21.23
CA GLU A 522 2.30 20.76 -22.07
C GLU A 522 1.28 19.81 -22.72
N TRP A 523 1.71 18.65 -23.22
CA TRP A 523 0.79 17.61 -23.71
C TRP A 523 -0.19 17.18 -22.63
N PHE A 524 0.29 17.00 -21.42
CA PHE A 524 -0.55 16.67 -20.28
C PHE A 524 -1.60 17.74 -19.97
N LYS A 525 -1.21 19.03 -19.95
CA LYS A 525 -2.17 20.12 -19.75
C LYS A 525 -3.28 20.09 -20.79
N ASN A 526 -2.94 19.83 -22.06
CA ASN A 526 -3.92 19.70 -23.14
C ASN A 526 -4.90 18.54 -22.89
N VAL A 527 -4.40 17.37 -22.49
CA VAL A 527 -5.25 16.22 -22.14
C VAL A 527 -6.15 16.54 -20.95
N LEU A 528 -5.62 17.16 -19.90
CA LEU A 528 -6.40 17.55 -18.72
C LEU A 528 -7.52 18.53 -19.08
N HIS A 529 -7.26 19.49 -19.98
CA HIS A 529 -8.28 20.39 -20.51
C HIS A 529 -9.33 19.69 -21.37
N SER A 530 -8.95 18.66 -22.15
CA SER A 530 -9.93 17.88 -22.92
C SER A 530 -10.82 17.00 -22.04
N LEU A 531 -10.31 16.55 -20.89
CA LEU A 531 -11.06 15.69 -19.97
C LEU A 531 -12.07 16.46 -19.11
N ALA A 532 -11.83 17.75 -18.86
CA ALA A 532 -12.74 18.60 -18.10
C ALA A 532 -12.56 20.09 -18.38
N SER A 533 -13.68 20.79 -18.62
CA SER A 533 -13.72 22.23 -18.88
C SER A 533 -13.67 23.08 -17.59
N ALA A 534 -14.21 22.57 -16.47
CA ALA A 534 -14.24 23.27 -15.19
C ALA A 534 -13.02 22.96 -14.31
N ASP A 535 -12.46 23.98 -13.63
CA ASP A 535 -11.31 23.81 -12.71
C ASP A 535 -11.57 22.82 -11.58
N LYS A 536 -12.78 22.84 -11.03
CA LYS A 536 -13.17 21.93 -9.94
C LYS A 536 -13.12 20.46 -10.38
N GLU A 537 -13.51 20.19 -11.61
CA GLU A 537 -13.48 18.84 -12.19
C GLU A 537 -12.07 18.41 -12.53
N ARG A 538 -11.25 19.30 -13.12
CA ARG A 538 -9.82 19.04 -13.32
C ARG A 538 -9.13 18.69 -12.02
N LYS A 539 -9.31 19.48 -10.95
CA LYS A 539 -8.74 19.18 -9.62
C LYS A 539 -9.23 17.84 -9.05
N LYS A 540 -10.47 17.45 -9.33
CA LYS A 540 -11.01 16.12 -8.95
C LYS A 540 -10.35 14.99 -9.74
N ILE A 541 -10.10 15.18 -11.04
CA ILE A 541 -9.32 14.24 -11.86
C ILE A 541 -7.91 14.11 -11.28
N MET A 542 -7.24 15.23 -11.05
CA MET A 542 -5.88 15.26 -10.52
C MET A 542 -5.74 14.55 -9.17
N SER A 543 -6.66 14.81 -8.24
CA SER A 543 -6.62 14.20 -6.90
C SER A 543 -6.96 12.70 -6.89
N LYS A 544 -7.59 12.17 -7.96
CA LYS A 544 -7.92 10.75 -8.12
C LYS A 544 -7.01 10.00 -9.11
N SER A 545 -5.94 10.64 -9.56
CA SER A 545 -5.00 10.07 -10.52
C SER A 545 -3.64 9.79 -9.88
N MET A 546 -2.98 8.73 -10.32
CA MET A 546 -1.57 8.49 -10.03
C MET A 546 -0.71 9.14 -11.11
N PHE A 547 0.38 9.81 -10.71
CA PHE A 547 1.35 10.39 -11.64
C PHE A 547 2.69 9.67 -11.52
N ILE A 548 3.25 9.24 -12.64
CA ILE A 548 4.59 8.66 -12.70
C ILE A 548 5.47 9.60 -13.51
N MET A 549 6.40 10.27 -12.84
CA MET A 549 7.53 10.87 -13.52
C MET A 549 8.44 9.70 -13.89
N GLY A 550 8.61 9.31 -15.16
CA GLY A 550 9.49 8.18 -15.51
C GLY A 550 10.96 8.45 -15.15
N GLU A 551 11.88 7.56 -15.55
CA GLU A 551 13.34 7.80 -15.43
C GLU A 551 13.80 8.87 -16.41
N ILE A 552 13.30 10.10 -16.26
CA ILE A 552 13.65 11.23 -17.10
C ILE A 552 14.92 11.88 -16.54
N GLY A 553 15.89 12.16 -17.41
CA GLY A 553 17.17 12.72 -17.02
C GLY A 553 18.37 11.84 -17.37
N GLY A 554 18.19 10.53 -17.54
CA GLY A 554 19.26 9.63 -18.00
C GLY A 554 19.80 10.04 -19.37
N ASN A 555 18.92 10.37 -20.31
CA ASN A 555 19.35 10.81 -21.64
C ASN A 555 20.12 12.13 -21.64
N ASP A 556 19.90 13.01 -20.66
CA ASP A 556 20.67 14.25 -20.52
C ASP A 556 22.16 13.96 -20.29
N TYR A 557 22.49 12.79 -19.72
CA TYR A 557 23.86 12.30 -19.57
C TYR A 557 24.28 11.38 -20.73
N ASN A 558 23.39 10.51 -21.21
CA ASN A 558 23.69 9.57 -22.30
C ASN A 558 24.18 10.31 -23.56
N GLN A 559 23.52 11.40 -23.93
CA GLN A 559 23.84 12.16 -25.15
C GLN A 559 25.29 12.69 -25.16
N PRO A 560 25.76 13.42 -24.14
CA PRO A 560 27.17 13.81 -24.08
C PRO A 560 28.13 12.64 -23.85
N PHE A 561 27.72 11.54 -23.17
CA PHE A 561 28.54 10.33 -23.10
C PHE A 561 28.81 9.72 -24.48
N PHE A 562 27.77 9.58 -25.32
CA PHE A 562 27.88 9.05 -26.68
C PHE A 562 28.76 9.90 -27.59
N GLN A 563 28.92 11.18 -27.27
CA GLN A 563 29.75 12.13 -28.00
C GLN A 563 31.13 12.37 -27.34
N ASN A 564 31.55 11.48 -26.43
CA ASN A 564 32.85 11.53 -25.74
C ASN A 564 33.14 12.86 -25.02
N ARG A 565 32.12 13.54 -24.48
CA ARG A 565 32.30 14.79 -23.74
C ARG A 565 32.91 14.55 -22.35
N SER A 566 33.45 15.61 -21.76
CA SER A 566 34.15 15.53 -20.47
C SER A 566 33.17 15.21 -19.33
N PHE A 567 33.40 14.08 -18.64
CA PHE A 567 32.57 13.70 -17.49
C PHE A 567 32.59 14.77 -16.39
N ILE A 568 33.77 15.29 -16.04
CA ILE A 568 33.94 16.24 -14.93
C ILE A 568 33.43 17.64 -15.29
N ASN A 569 33.73 18.11 -16.50
CA ASN A 569 33.48 19.50 -16.87
C ASN A 569 32.11 19.72 -17.53
N GLU A 570 31.53 18.69 -18.14
CA GLU A 570 30.34 18.85 -18.98
C GLU A 570 29.18 17.98 -18.51
N ILE A 571 29.40 16.71 -18.17
CA ILE A 571 28.30 15.77 -17.85
C ILE A 571 27.86 15.87 -16.39
N LYS A 572 28.77 15.72 -15.43
CA LYS A 572 28.45 15.78 -13.99
C LYS A 572 27.80 17.12 -13.59
N PRO A 573 28.18 18.28 -14.16
CA PRO A 573 27.50 19.55 -13.90
C PRO A 573 26.05 19.65 -14.41
N LEU A 574 25.57 18.71 -15.23
CA LEU A 574 24.17 18.69 -15.67
C LEU A 574 23.20 18.25 -14.57
N VAL A 575 23.64 17.45 -13.60
CA VAL A 575 22.79 16.91 -12.54
C VAL A 575 21.91 17.96 -11.86
N PRO A 576 22.42 19.08 -11.32
CA PRO A 576 21.56 20.11 -10.72
C PRO A 576 20.54 20.72 -11.70
N LYS A 577 20.88 20.85 -12.99
CA LYS A 577 19.98 21.39 -14.02
C LYS A 577 18.84 20.42 -14.32
N VAL A 578 19.17 19.14 -14.47
CA VAL A 578 18.20 18.05 -14.67
C VAL A 578 17.25 17.94 -13.47
N ILE A 579 17.78 17.89 -12.25
CA ILE A 579 16.97 17.83 -11.02
C ILE A 579 16.05 19.04 -10.89
N SER A 580 16.51 20.24 -11.25
CA SER A 580 15.67 21.43 -11.24
C SER A 580 14.51 21.36 -12.24
N LYS A 581 14.70 20.74 -13.41
CA LYS A 581 13.63 20.54 -14.38
C LYS A 581 12.58 19.55 -13.89
N ILE A 582 13.01 18.44 -13.29
CA ILE A 582 12.11 17.47 -12.66
C ILE A 582 11.31 18.13 -11.53
N GLU A 583 11.97 18.92 -10.67
CA GLU A 583 11.32 19.67 -9.59
C GLU A 583 10.21 20.59 -10.12
N ASN A 584 10.48 21.32 -11.20
CA ASN A 584 9.50 22.22 -11.80
C ASN A 584 8.29 21.47 -12.35
N ALA A 585 8.49 20.36 -13.05
CA ALA A 585 7.39 19.53 -13.54
C ALA A 585 6.52 19.00 -12.38
N ILE A 586 7.14 18.52 -11.30
CA ILE A 586 6.42 18.06 -10.11
C ILE A 586 5.60 19.19 -9.48
N LYS A 587 6.17 20.40 -9.34
CA LYS A 587 5.45 21.57 -8.81
C LYS A 587 4.23 21.93 -9.68
N VAL A 588 4.37 21.89 -11.01
CA VAL A 588 3.24 22.10 -11.92
C VAL A 588 2.12 21.07 -11.68
N LEU A 589 2.46 19.78 -11.53
CA LEU A 589 1.45 18.75 -11.23
C LEU A 589 0.76 19.00 -9.89
N ILE A 590 1.51 19.40 -8.87
CA ILE A 590 0.99 19.76 -7.54
C ILE A 590 0.02 20.95 -7.63
N ASP A 591 0.41 22.01 -8.33
CA ASP A 591 -0.40 23.23 -8.50
C ASP A 591 -1.72 22.94 -9.25
N LEU A 592 -1.68 22.00 -10.19
CA LEU A 592 -2.87 21.52 -10.90
C LEU A 592 -3.76 20.62 -10.02
N GLY A 593 -3.24 20.08 -8.92
CA GLY A 593 -3.99 19.34 -7.90
C GLY A 593 -3.60 17.88 -7.73
N ALA A 594 -2.45 17.45 -8.26
CA ALA A 594 -1.94 16.09 -8.07
C ALA A 594 -1.72 15.80 -6.58
N LYS A 595 -2.16 14.64 -6.13
CA LYS A 595 -1.97 14.19 -4.73
C LYS A 595 -1.00 13.02 -4.59
N THR A 596 -0.75 12.27 -5.66
CA THR A 596 0.15 11.11 -5.63
C THR A 596 1.11 11.15 -6.81
N ILE A 597 2.41 11.29 -6.54
CA ILE A 597 3.45 11.37 -7.57
C ILE A 597 4.55 10.36 -7.24
N ILE A 598 4.89 9.48 -8.19
CA ILE A 598 6.02 8.56 -8.11
C ILE A 598 7.17 9.14 -8.94
N VAL A 599 8.36 9.18 -8.34
CA VAL A 599 9.58 9.76 -8.92
C VAL A 599 10.71 8.73 -8.77
N PRO A 600 10.98 7.91 -9.79
CA PRO A 600 12.03 6.93 -9.79
C PRO A 600 13.40 7.57 -10.01
N GLY A 601 14.43 6.94 -9.45
CA GLY A 601 15.81 7.26 -9.74
C GLY A 601 16.34 6.57 -11.01
N ASN A 602 17.55 6.92 -11.41
CA ASN A 602 18.30 6.28 -12.48
C ASN A 602 18.72 4.85 -12.08
N PHE A 603 18.74 3.95 -13.07
CA PHE A 603 19.28 2.60 -12.95
C PHE A 603 20.79 2.58 -12.63
N PRO A 604 21.35 1.44 -12.18
CA PRO A 604 22.80 1.28 -12.02
C PRO A 604 23.48 1.18 -13.39
N ILE A 605 23.72 2.34 -14.04
CA ILE A 605 24.18 2.38 -15.44
C ILE A 605 25.57 1.76 -15.64
N GLY A 606 26.37 1.62 -14.58
CA GLY A 606 27.64 0.89 -14.62
C GLY A 606 27.47 -0.60 -14.86
N CYS A 607 26.26 -1.15 -14.66
CA CYS A 607 25.91 -2.54 -14.94
C CYS A 607 25.26 -2.72 -16.34
N VAL A 608 25.00 -1.64 -17.08
CA VAL A 608 24.30 -1.72 -18.37
C VAL A 608 25.28 -2.16 -19.47
N PRO A 609 24.96 -3.18 -20.30
CA PRO A 609 25.88 -3.71 -21.30
C PRO A 609 26.44 -2.66 -22.28
N GLY A 610 25.62 -1.68 -22.69
CA GLY A 610 26.05 -0.59 -23.57
C GLY A 610 27.17 0.26 -22.95
N TYR A 611 27.08 0.56 -21.66
CA TYR A 611 28.12 1.28 -20.92
C TYR A 611 29.37 0.43 -20.71
N LEU A 612 29.20 -0.84 -20.36
CA LEU A 612 30.30 -1.80 -20.24
C LEU A 612 31.09 -1.91 -21.55
N GLY A 613 30.40 -2.00 -22.69
CA GLY A 613 31.00 -2.02 -24.02
C GLY A 613 31.73 -0.71 -24.37
N MET A 614 31.09 0.44 -24.12
CA MET A 614 31.65 1.76 -24.42
C MET A 614 32.97 2.04 -23.67
N PHE A 615 33.06 1.64 -22.40
CA PHE A 615 34.20 1.95 -21.55
C PHE A 615 35.23 0.81 -21.43
N ARG A 616 34.98 -0.36 -22.05
CA ARG A 616 35.82 -1.57 -21.93
C ARG A 616 37.32 -1.31 -22.11
N ASN A 617 37.70 -0.50 -23.09
CA ASN A 617 39.11 -0.23 -23.43
C ASN A 617 39.71 0.95 -22.65
N LYS A 618 38.92 1.64 -21.82
CA LYS A 618 39.32 2.82 -21.04
C LYS A 618 39.51 2.52 -19.55
N LEU A 619 39.18 1.29 -19.12
CA LEU A 619 39.12 0.90 -17.72
C LEU A 619 40.07 -0.26 -17.42
N SER A 620 40.46 -0.34 -16.15
CA SER A 620 41.26 -1.41 -15.58
C SER A 620 40.41 -2.29 -14.65
N PRO A 621 40.84 -3.51 -14.29
CA PRO A 621 40.05 -4.40 -13.43
C PRO A 621 39.62 -3.77 -12.09
N LYS A 622 40.41 -2.85 -11.54
CA LYS A 622 40.09 -2.12 -10.30
C LYS A 622 38.93 -1.13 -10.43
N ASP A 623 38.49 -0.81 -11.65
CA ASP A 623 37.39 0.13 -11.89
C ASP A 623 36.02 -0.56 -11.87
N TYR A 624 36.02 -1.90 -11.83
CA TYR A 624 34.85 -2.74 -11.68
C TYR A 624 34.65 -3.13 -10.20
N ASP A 625 33.40 -3.38 -9.81
CA ASP A 625 33.08 -4.01 -8.54
C ASP A 625 33.20 -5.55 -8.63
N VAL A 626 32.93 -6.24 -7.51
CA VAL A 626 33.02 -7.71 -7.44
C VAL A 626 31.99 -8.42 -8.33
N PHE A 627 30.98 -7.70 -8.81
CA PHE A 627 29.93 -8.22 -9.67
C PHE A 627 30.20 -7.93 -11.15
N GLY A 628 31.16 -7.07 -11.49
CA GLY A 628 31.51 -6.72 -12.87
C GLY A 628 30.88 -5.41 -13.36
N CYS A 629 30.28 -4.61 -12.49
CA CYS A 629 29.76 -3.29 -12.85
C CYS A 629 30.84 -2.20 -12.72
N ILE A 630 30.78 -1.17 -13.57
CA ILE A 630 31.69 -0.01 -13.51
C ILE A 630 31.32 0.87 -12.30
N LYS A 631 32.24 0.98 -11.33
CA LYS A 631 31.98 1.66 -10.04
C LYS A 631 31.64 3.13 -10.20
N TRP A 632 32.48 3.91 -10.91
CA TRP A 632 32.29 5.36 -11.00
C TRP A 632 31.01 5.77 -11.73
N LEU A 633 30.49 4.91 -12.62
CA LEU A 633 29.19 5.10 -13.28
C LEU A 633 28.03 4.82 -12.32
N ASN A 634 28.13 3.77 -11.51
CA ASN A 634 27.17 3.48 -10.45
C ASN A 634 27.18 4.57 -9.37
N ASP A 635 28.36 5.04 -8.95
CA ASP A 635 28.51 6.19 -8.04
C ASP A 635 27.85 7.45 -8.62
N PHE A 636 27.88 7.62 -9.95
CA PHE A 636 27.23 8.74 -10.63
C PHE A 636 25.70 8.62 -10.64
N SER A 637 25.15 7.43 -10.89
CA SER A 637 23.71 7.16 -10.72
C SER A 637 23.26 7.44 -9.28
N GLU A 638 24.02 6.99 -8.28
CA GLU A 638 23.71 7.28 -6.87
C GLU A 638 23.79 8.77 -6.56
N TYR A 639 24.76 9.49 -7.12
CA TYR A 639 24.87 10.94 -6.98
C TYR A 639 23.62 11.67 -7.52
N HIS A 640 23.12 11.26 -8.70
CA HIS A 640 21.86 11.76 -9.24
C HIS A 640 20.68 11.43 -8.30
N ASN A 641 20.54 10.16 -7.92
CA ASN A 641 19.43 9.68 -7.09
C ASN A 641 19.41 10.34 -5.71
N HIS A 642 20.57 10.64 -5.13
CA HIS A 642 20.70 11.43 -3.91
C HIS A 642 20.25 12.88 -4.11
N ALA A 643 20.57 13.50 -5.25
CA ALA A 643 20.09 14.84 -5.55
C ALA A 643 18.56 14.88 -5.73
N LEU A 644 17.98 13.85 -6.37
CA LEU A 644 16.54 13.69 -6.55
C LEU A 644 15.81 13.55 -5.20
N LYS A 645 16.27 12.63 -4.33
CA LYS A 645 15.72 12.47 -2.97
C LYS A 645 15.79 13.77 -2.16
N ARG A 646 16.92 14.48 -2.20
CA ARG A 646 17.07 15.80 -1.55
C ARG A 646 16.13 16.86 -2.10
N MET A 647 15.84 16.84 -3.40
CA MET A 647 14.86 17.73 -4.02
C MET A 647 13.45 17.41 -3.52
N MET A 648 13.06 16.14 -3.50
CA MET A 648 11.74 15.72 -3.00
C MET A 648 11.51 16.15 -1.54
N HIS A 649 12.52 16.06 -0.68
CA HIS A 649 12.44 16.55 0.70
C HIS A 649 12.25 18.07 0.83
N ARG A 650 12.64 18.86 -0.19
CA ARG A 650 12.52 20.33 -0.19
C ARG A 650 11.16 20.81 -0.71
N ILE A 651 10.38 19.96 -1.36
CA ILE A 651 9.03 20.33 -1.79
C ILE A 651 8.17 20.55 -0.52
N PRO A 652 7.44 21.68 -0.39
CA PRO A 652 6.67 21.99 0.81
C PRO A 652 5.73 20.86 1.21
N HIS A 653 5.71 20.53 2.51
CA HIS A 653 4.88 19.45 3.05
C HIS A 653 3.42 19.90 3.16
N ASP A 654 2.66 19.73 2.08
CA ASP A 654 1.20 19.59 2.16
C ASP A 654 0.89 18.14 2.59
N PRO A 655 0.30 17.90 3.78
CA PRO A 655 0.01 16.55 4.28
C PRO A 655 -1.00 15.78 3.42
N THR A 656 -1.63 16.44 2.44
CA THR A 656 -2.52 15.80 1.48
C THR A 656 -1.81 15.34 0.21
N ILE A 657 -0.54 15.73 0.01
CA ILE A 657 0.28 15.35 -1.16
C ILE A 657 1.32 14.34 -0.72
N THR A 658 1.49 13.29 -1.51
CA THR A 658 2.52 12.29 -1.32
C THR A 658 3.35 12.14 -2.57
N ILE A 659 4.66 12.23 -2.37
CA ILE A 659 5.67 12.08 -3.41
C ILE A 659 6.56 10.91 -3.00
N LEU A 660 6.60 9.87 -3.82
CA LEU A 660 7.24 8.60 -3.51
C LEU A 660 8.47 8.41 -4.39
N TYR A 661 9.59 8.00 -3.79
CA TYR A 661 10.80 7.71 -4.54
C TYR A 661 10.78 6.26 -5.01
N GLY A 662 10.84 6.03 -6.33
CA GLY A 662 10.98 4.71 -6.92
C GLY A 662 12.44 4.27 -7.01
N ASP A 663 12.88 3.31 -6.21
CA ASP A 663 14.29 2.90 -6.19
C ASP A 663 14.62 1.87 -7.29
N TYR A 664 14.53 2.31 -8.55
CA TYR A 664 14.95 1.55 -9.71
C TYR A 664 16.39 1.07 -9.58
N TYR A 665 17.26 1.90 -8.99
CA TYR A 665 18.68 1.62 -8.81
C TYR A 665 18.91 0.34 -8.01
N ASN A 666 18.47 0.33 -6.75
CA ASN A 666 18.73 -0.80 -5.86
C ASN A 666 17.97 -2.05 -6.31
N THR A 667 16.79 -1.88 -6.91
CA THR A 667 16.00 -3.01 -7.40
C THR A 667 16.67 -3.72 -8.57
N ALA A 668 17.16 -2.98 -9.56
CA ALA A 668 17.91 -3.56 -10.68
C ALA A 668 19.30 -4.08 -10.26
N LEU A 669 19.92 -3.43 -9.28
CA LEU A 669 21.19 -3.89 -8.72
C LEU A 669 21.02 -5.23 -7.99
N GLU A 670 19.88 -5.46 -7.35
CA GLU A 670 19.59 -6.71 -6.64
C GLU A 670 19.55 -7.92 -7.59
N ILE A 671 18.85 -7.83 -8.73
CA ILE A 671 18.87 -8.90 -9.76
C ILE A 671 20.22 -9.05 -10.43
N THR A 672 21.01 -7.99 -10.47
CA THR A 672 22.38 -8.03 -11.01
C THR A 672 23.33 -8.78 -10.06
N ARG A 673 23.20 -8.56 -8.75
CA ARG A 673 24.06 -9.18 -7.73
C ARG A 673 23.65 -10.61 -7.40
N HIS A 674 22.35 -10.89 -7.41
CA HIS A 674 21.78 -12.17 -6.99
C HIS A 674 20.85 -12.80 -8.05
N PRO A 675 21.29 -12.96 -9.31
CA PRO A 675 20.43 -13.40 -10.42
C PRO A 675 19.82 -14.79 -10.20
N ALA A 676 20.60 -15.72 -9.62
CA ALA A 676 20.17 -17.10 -9.38
C ALA A 676 19.16 -17.25 -8.23
N ILE A 677 19.19 -16.34 -7.24
CA ILE A 677 18.26 -16.35 -6.10
C ILE A 677 16.89 -15.84 -6.53
N HIS A 678 16.88 -14.80 -7.37
CA HIS A 678 15.66 -14.10 -7.79
C HIS A 678 15.06 -14.63 -9.09
N GLY A 679 15.83 -15.42 -9.85
CA GLY A 679 15.39 -15.99 -11.11
C GLY A 679 14.22 -16.96 -10.96
N TRP A 680 14.27 -17.84 -9.95
CA TRP A 680 13.24 -18.87 -9.72
C TRP A 680 11.98 -18.33 -9.03
N LEU A 681 12.03 -17.10 -8.48
CA LEU A 681 10.94 -16.46 -7.74
C LEU A 681 9.85 -15.85 -8.63
N LEU A 682 10.13 -15.58 -9.93
CA LEU A 682 9.19 -14.91 -10.85
C LEU A 682 9.08 -15.57 -12.24
N PHE A 683 10.04 -16.42 -12.63
CA PHE A 683 10.11 -17.03 -13.96
C PHE A 683 10.62 -18.47 -13.90
N VAL A 684 10.08 -19.35 -14.75
CA VAL A 684 10.42 -20.79 -14.79
C VAL A 684 11.91 -21.04 -15.04
N SER A 685 12.58 -20.17 -15.80
CA SER A 685 14.00 -20.33 -16.20
C SER A 685 14.99 -19.52 -15.34
N GLY A 686 14.54 -18.42 -14.74
CA GLY A 686 15.32 -17.47 -13.94
C GLY A 686 16.46 -16.70 -14.63
N PHE A 687 16.89 -15.58 -14.04
CA PHE A 687 18.05 -14.82 -14.49
C PHE A 687 19.34 -15.65 -14.34
N LYS A 688 20.14 -15.74 -15.41
CA LYS A 688 21.37 -16.55 -15.41
C LYS A 688 22.59 -15.68 -15.20
N ARG A 689 23.42 -16.05 -14.21
CA ARG A 689 24.66 -15.35 -13.85
C ARG A 689 25.60 -15.12 -15.05
N GLU A 690 25.69 -16.10 -15.95
CA GLU A 690 26.55 -16.10 -17.13
C GLU A 690 26.23 -14.96 -18.14
N ILE A 691 24.99 -14.46 -18.12
CA ILE A 691 24.45 -13.54 -19.15
C ILE A 691 23.87 -12.24 -18.56
N VAL A 692 24.14 -11.94 -17.29
CA VAL A 692 23.72 -10.71 -16.59
C VAL A 692 24.11 -9.44 -17.36
N PHE A 693 25.28 -9.45 -18.02
CA PHE A 693 25.81 -8.32 -18.79
C PHE A 693 25.71 -8.52 -20.30
N VAL A 694 24.86 -9.44 -20.76
CA VAL A 694 24.65 -9.73 -22.18
C VAL A 694 23.25 -9.28 -22.55
N ALA A 695 23.14 -8.52 -23.65
CA ALA A 695 21.85 -8.20 -24.25
C ALA A 695 21.26 -9.45 -24.91
N CYS A 696 19.99 -9.73 -24.68
CA CYS A 696 19.30 -10.81 -25.39
C CYS A 696 19.26 -10.56 -26.91
N TYR A 697 18.95 -9.33 -27.31
CA TYR A 697 18.89 -8.91 -28.70
C TYR A 697 20.07 -7.99 -29.04
N LYS A 698 20.92 -8.42 -29.97
CA LYS A 698 22.14 -7.69 -30.39
C LYS A 698 21.92 -6.77 -31.60
N GLY A 699 20.66 -6.59 -32.04
CA GLY A 699 20.31 -5.79 -33.22
C GLY A 699 20.45 -6.56 -34.55
N GLY A 700 19.92 -5.98 -35.63
CA GLY A 700 19.98 -6.53 -36.99
C GLY A 700 18.91 -7.58 -37.33
N ASN A 701 18.83 -7.98 -38.61
CA ASN A 701 17.75 -8.84 -39.13
C ASN A 701 18.00 -10.35 -38.98
N SER A 702 19.06 -10.78 -38.28
CA SER A 702 19.42 -12.20 -38.16
C SER A 702 18.84 -12.80 -36.88
N SER A 703 18.19 -13.97 -36.99
CA SER A 703 17.74 -14.76 -35.83
C SER A 703 18.90 -15.20 -34.93
N MET A 704 20.15 -15.20 -35.44
CA MET A 704 21.35 -15.48 -34.63
C MET A 704 21.68 -14.38 -33.61
N ASN A 705 21.06 -13.20 -33.73
CA ASN A 705 21.29 -12.07 -32.84
C ASN A 705 20.26 -12.00 -31.69
N LEU A 706 19.32 -12.94 -31.64
CA LEU A 706 18.30 -13.06 -30.59
C LEU A 706 18.65 -14.24 -29.68
N CYS A 707 18.51 -14.04 -28.37
CA CYS A 707 18.72 -15.11 -27.40
C CYS A 707 17.54 -16.11 -27.41
N PRO A 708 17.75 -17.36 -26.98
CA PRO A 708 16.68 -18.36 -26.97
C PRO A 708 15.54 -18.09 -25.97
N ASP A 709 15.82 -17.37 -24.89
CA ASP A 709 14.86 -17.12 -23.79
C ASP A 709 15.12 -15.72 -23.19
N PRO A 710 14.33 -14.70 -23.58
CA PRO A 710 14.43 -13.33 -23.04
C PRO A 710 14.26 -13.27 -21.52
N SER A 711 13.51 -14.20 -20.90
CA SER A 711 13.25 -14.20 -19.46
C SER A 711 14.49 -14.49 -18.60
N THR A 712 15.55 -15.00 -19.22
CA THR A 712 16.83 -15.30 -18.55
C THR A 712 17.82 -14.13 -18.56
N HIS A 713 17.51 -13.05 -19.29
CA HIS A 713 18.36 -11.87 -19.46
C HIS A 713 17.81 -10.68 -18.69
N ILE A 714 18.71 -9.85 -18.14
CA ILE A 714 18.32 -8.57 -17.54
C ILE A 714 18.14 -7.51 -18.63
N SER A 715 19.06 -7.47 -19.60
CA SER A 715 19.03 -6.49 -20.68
C SER A 715 18.42 -7.08 -21.96
N TRP A 716 17.50 -6.33 -22.54
CA TRP A 716 16.92 -6.64 -23.84
C TRP A 716 17.91 -6.33 -24.97
N ASP A 717 18.22 -5.05 -25.20
CA ASP A 717 18.98 -4.58 -26.36
C ASP A 717 20.33 -3.93 -26.02
N GLY A 718 20.76 -4.07 -24.77
CA GLY A 718 22.02 -3.53 -24.26
C GLY A 718 21.88 -2.16 -23.59
N LEU A 719 20.73 -1.50 -23.71
CA LEU A 719 20.39 -0.30 -22.95
C LEU A 719 19.11 -0.49 -22.13
N HIS A 720 18.10 -1.13 -22.70
CA HIS A 720 16.82 -1.35 -22.06
C HIS A 720 16.76 -2.71 -21.37
N LEU A 721 15.88 -2.83 -20.37
CA LEU A 721 15.62 -4.09 -19.69
C LEU A 721 14.71 -4.98 -20.52
N ALA A 722 14.84 -6.30 -20.35
CA ALA A 722 13.84 -7.25 -20.80
C ALA A 722 12.56 -7.14 -19.96
N GLU A 723 11.42 -7.57 -20.49
CA GLU A 723 10.14 -7.59 -19.77
C GLU A 723 10.29 -8.28 -18.41
N ALA A 724 11.04 -9.38 -18.35
CA ALA A 724 11.25 -10.10 -17.10
C ALA A 724 11.92 -9.24 -16.01
N ALA A 725 12.92 -8.46 -16.39
CA ALA A 725 13.59 -7.52 -15.48
C ALA A 725 12.71 -6.30 -15.16
N TYR A 726 11.93 -5.78 -16.11
CA TYR A 726 10.94 -4.74 -15.82
C TYR A 726 9.86 -5.23 -14.84
N LYS A 727 9.38 -6.47 -14.98
CA LYS A 727 8.44 -7.10 -14.04
C LYS A 727 9.05 -7.21 -12.66
N PHE A 728 10.31 -7.67 -12.56
CA PHE A 728 11.01 -7.74 -11.28
C PHE A 728 11.08 -6.36 -10.62
N VAL A 729 11.46 -5.32 -11.38
CA VAL A 729 11.56 -3.96 -10.86
C VAL A 729 10.19 -3.45 -10.42
N ALA A 730 9.15 -3.62 -11.22
CA ALA A 730 7.79 -3.21 -10.86
C ALA A 730 7.27 -3.93 -9.60
N HIS A 731 7.44 -5.25 -9.52
CA HIS A 731 7.06 -6.06 -8.36
C HIS A 731 7.78 -5.58 -7.09
N HIS A 732 9.10 -5.36 -7.15
CA HIS A 732 9.87 -4.96 -5.96
C HIS A 732 9.69 -3.50 -5.57
N MET A 733 9.29 -2.65 -6.50
CA MET A 733 8.77 -1.33 -6.16
C MET A 733 7.42 -1.40 -5.46
N LEU A 734 6.55 -2.34 -5.85
CA LEU A 734 5.22 -2.49 -5.26
C LEU A 734 5.26 -3.26 -3.92
N HIS A 735 6.24 -4.15 -3.70
CA HIS A 735 6.21 -5.14 -2.61
C HIS A 735 7.50 -5.22 -1.78
N GLY A 736 8.59 -4.56 -2.21
CA GLY A 736 9.91 -4.64 -1.58
C GLY A 736 10.30 -3.42 -0.72
N PRO A 737 11.48 -3.46 -0.07
CA PRO A 737 12.00 -2.37 0.79
C PRO A 737 12.49 -1.14 0.01
N TYR A 738 12.31 -1.13 -1.32
CA TYR A 738 12.94 -0.22 -2.27
C TYR A 738 12.03 0.98 -2.63
N LEU A 739 11.15 1.37 -1.69
CA LEU A 739 10.48 2.67 -1.65
C LEU A 739 10.94 3.41 -0.39
N LEU A 740 11.82 4.40 -0.55
CA LEU A 740 12.32 5.24 0.55
C LEU A 740 11.47 6.51 0.71
N ASN A 741 11.25 6.94 1.96
CA ASN A 741 10.25 7.91 2.45
C ASN A 741 8.80 7.39 2.44
N ARG A 742 8.44 6.66 3.50
CA ARG A 742 7.06 6.32 3.83
C ARG A 742 6.32 7.55 4.39
N PRO A 743 5.40 8.10 3.61
CA PRO A 743 4.04 8.26 4.09
C PRO A 743 3.08 7.53 3.15
N TYR A 744 2.64 6.35 3.57
CA TYR A 744 1.26 5.87 3.41
C TYR A 744 0.54 5.78 2.03
N LEU A 745 1.14 5.99 0.85
CA LEU A 745 0.37 5.85 -0.41
C LEU A 745 0.65 4.66 -1.33
N LEU A 746 1.73 3.90 -1.14
CA LEU A 746 1.92 2.62 -1.88
C LEU A 746 1.85 1.38 -0.99
N ASN A 747 1.88 1.56 0.34
CA ASN A 747 1.48 0.49 1.26
C ASN A 747 -0.03 0.21 1.22
N ASP A 748 -0.81 1.10 0.59
CA ASP A 748 -2.24 0.93 0.28
C ASP A 748 -2.48 0.24 -1.08
N PHE A 749 -1.43 -0.26 -1.72
CA PHE A 749 -1.45 -1.03 -2.98
C PHE A 749 -0.59 -2.31 -2.90
N MET A 750 -0.33 -2.82 -1.70
CA MET A 750 0.53 -3.97 -1.45
C MET A 750 -0.12 -5.29 -1.88
N TYR A 751 0.70 -6.25 -2.28
CA TYR A 751 0.41 -7.58 -2.84
C TYR A 751 -0.06 -7.55 -4.31
N TYR A 752 0.84 -7.85 -5.24
CA TYR A 752 0.95 -9.14 -5.93
C TYR A 752 2.38 -9.61 -5.69
#